data_AF-A0A453J9T8-F1
#
_entry.id   AF-A0A453J9T8-F1
#
_cell.length_a   1.000
_cell.length_b   1.000
_cell.length_c   1.000
_cell.angle_alpha   90.00
_cell.angle_beta   90.00
_cell.angle_gamma   90.00
#
_symmetry.space_group_name_H-M   'P 1'
#
loop_
_entity.id
_entity.type
_entity.pdbx_description
1 polymer ?
#
loop_
_entity_poly.entity_id
_entity_poly.type
_entity_poly.pdbx_seq_one_letter_code
_entity_poly.pdbx_strand_id
1 'polypeptide(L)'
;PAGEMVPLSHPGVGADVRLVLQGATDADRESVRRELCQLVDYGHDGCLLLLQVCLDEVLLNDREAKNLQLKHDLLSATFRYCLDKTYFSTCFCEALMRIKTGTDGLLETLSSALELSAAEKVGIGLALSDSDNSGMKLKGQQFAIAQIEELCLNPNQSVPNDQIHEIVVFLHQTDGLAKHMDTFSNIASLLEVGQSPFFAPIPKEQHDVQSINHSRHLEMYLDSTNDDFESLLSEIGKEISMADIVTELGYGCTVDSTQCKEILSTFQPLDDVAISKLLGAVIGTQNSLAEAHNTYATFVSAIRNTHLSESPQLTTWNTDVLVDSINELAPSTNWVHVMESLDHEGFSIPDEAAFCLLMNIYGRACKDPFPLHAVCGSMWTNTEGQISFLKHAISAPATIFTFAHSSRLLALPDFASLGPGNHAWFCLDLLEVLCQLAEVGHTVSVRSMLDYPLGHCPELLLVGLGHINTAYNLLQFEVLSCAFPAILKDATKRNVVNYLWHINPCLTLRGFVDAHSDPSCLLRIVDVCHDLKILSAVLESTPFAFSIRLAAAACRKDHSHLEKWLTEKLTVYKDGFVEECVNFLKEAMNAASYVVEGTTEQPQASVVDTYWEACPPFIKVLQSHLGQLLSNQLSDELRELCALYESRNQGPVARDIPTSEGGSDDVEVEANAYFHQMFSGQINIDVMIQMLTRFKESPDKREQSIFNCMISNLFEEYKFFTKYPDKQLKLAAVLFG
;
A
#
# COMPACT_ATOMS: atom_id res chain seq x y z
N PRO A 1 15.40 6.06 32.63
CA PRO A 1 15.99 6.93 31.58
C PRO A 1 15.54 6.43 30.21
N ALA A 2 14.46 7.02 29.68
CA ALA A 2 14.01 6.76 28.32
C ALA A 2 15.09 7.29 27.37
N GLY A 3 15.70 6.40 26.57
CA GLY A 3 16.55 6.82 25.47
C GLY A 3 15.66 7.45 24.41
N GLU A 4 15.91 8.71 24.07
CA GLU A 4 15.31 9.34 22.89
C GLU A 4 15.64 8.47 21.67
N MET A 5 14.61 7.89 21.03
CA MET A 5 14.77 7.26 19.72
C MET A 5 15.19 8.35 18.75
N VAL A 6 16.43 8.28 18.27
CA VAL A 6 16.92 9.18 17.23
C VAL A 6 16.10 8.94 15.97
N PRO A 7 15.48 9.98 15.38
CA PRO A 7 14.74 9.83 14.12
C PRO A 7 15.67 9.28 13.03
N LEU A 8 15.19 8.33 12.21
CA LEU A 8 15.94 7.79 11.07
C LEU A 8 16.33 8.87 10.04
N SER A 9 15.63 10.02 10.06
CA SER A 9 15.95 11.23 9.28
C SER A 9 17.15 12.02 9.79
N HIS A 10 17.77 11.63 10.91
CA HIS A 10 18.94 12.31 11.46
C HIS A 10 20.19 12.02 10.61
N PRO A 11 20.96 13.04 10.17
CA PRO A 11 22.11 12.88 9.27
C PRO A 11 23.24 11.99 9.85
N GLY A 12 23.28 11.81 11.16
CA GLY A 12 24.20 10.88 11.83
C GLY A 12 23.96 9.41 11.47
N VAL A 13 22.70 9.00 11.27
CA VAL A 13 22.35 7.60 10.96
C VAL A 13 22.88 7.21 9.57
N GLY A 14 22.81 8.13 8.59
CA GLY A 14 23.40 7.90 7.27
C GLY A 14 24.94 7.85 7.28
N ALA A 15 25.60 8.46 8.26
CA ALA A 15 27.05 8.31 8.44
C ALA A 15 27.40 6.96 9.08
N ASP A 16 26.59 6.49 10.02
CA ASP A 16 26.74 5.18 10.66
C ASP A 16 26.54 4.04 9.66
N VAL A 17 25.51 4.13 8.79
CA VAL A 17 25.30 3.16 7.71
C VAL A 17 26.49 3.12 6.74
N ARG A 18 27.07 4.28 6.41
CA ARG A 18 28.29 4.36 5.59
C ARG A 18 29.51 3.72 6.28
N LEU A 19 29.65 3.89 7.59
CA LEU A 19 30.70 3.23 8.38
C LEU A 19 30.52 1.71 8.41
N VAL A 20 29.28 1.22 8.54
CA VAL A 20 28.96 -0.21 8.47
C VAL A 20 29.32 -0.79 7.11
N LEU A 21 28.98 -0.10 6.02
CA LEU A 21 29.34 -0.50 4.65
C LEU A 21 30.88 -0.50 4.42
N GLN A 22 31.61 0.44 5.03
CA GLN A 22 33.08 0.52 4.92
C GLN A 22 33.81 -0.49 5.80
N GLY A 23 33.24 -0.85 6.95
CA GLY A 23 33.80 -1.80 7.92
C GLY A 23 33.47 -3.27 7.63
N ALA A 24 32.59 -3.53 6.66
CA ALA A 24 32.12 -4.88 6.35
C ALA A 24 33.25 -5.80 5.86
N THR A 25 33.22 -7.05 6.35
CA THR A 25 34.12 -8.13 5.96
C THR A 25 33.33 -9.28 5.33
N ASP A 26 34.00 -10.18 4.60
CA ASP A 26 33.35 -11.36 4.00
C ASP A 26 32.62 -12.23 5.03
N ALA A 27 33.10 -12.27 6.28
CA ALA A 27 32.50 -13.06 7.36
C ALA A 27 31.15 -12.50 7.82
N ASP A 28 31.01 -11.17 7.81
CA ASP A 28 29.83 -10.48 8.35
C ASP A 28 28.85 -10.04 7.26
N ARG A 29 29.16 -10.31 5.98
CA ARG A 29 28.40 -9.86 4.80
C ARG A 29 26.90 -10.12 4.91
N GLU A 30 26.51 -11.32 5.32
CA GLU A 30 25.09 -11.69 5.42
C GLU A 30 24.39 -11.03 6.62
N SER A 31 25.12 -10.79 7.71
CA SER A 31 24.60 -10.06 8.87
C SER A 31 24.35 -8.59 8.52
N VAL A 32 25.34 -7.95 7.87
CA VAL A 32 25.23 -6.57 7.40
C VAL A 32 24.09 -6.42 6.39
N ARG A 33 23.99 -7.34 5.42
CA ARG A 33 22.88 -7.35 4.45
C ARG A 33 21.52 -7.40 5.15
N ARG A 34 21.38 -8.26 6.16
CA ARG A 34 20.12 -8.42 6.91
C ARG A 34 19.77 -7.16 7.71
N GLU A 35 20.76 -6.52 8.32
CA GLU A 35 20.58 -5.27 9.06
C GLU A 35 20.15 -4.12 8.12
N LEU A 36 20.75 -4.02 6.93
CA LEU A 36 20.32 -3.06 5.90
C LEU A 36 18.90 -3.35 5.41
N CYS A 37 18.54 -4.62 5.17
CA CYS A 37 17.17 -4.98 4.78
C CYS A 37 16.15 -4.63 5.89
N GLN A 38 16.50 -4.89 7.16
CA GLN A 38 15.66 -4.52 8.29
C GLN A 38 15.43 -3.00 8.37
N LEU A 39 16.44 -2.19 8.04
CA LEU A 39 16.28 -0.74 7.93
C LEU A 39 15.23 -0.35 6.87
N VAL A 40 15.22 -1.01 5.70
CA VAL A 40 14.17 -0.80 4.67
C VAL A 40 12.78 -1.21 5.18
N ASP A 41 12.70 -2.25 6.01
CA ASP A 41 11.44 -2.79 6.54
C ASP A 41 10.81 -1.89 7.62
N TYR A 42 11.51 -0.86 8.12
CA TYR A 42 10.90 0.20 8.94
C TYR A 42 10.04 1.19 8.11
N GLY A 43 9.87 0.96 6.80
CA GLY A 43 8.97 1.70 5.93
C GLY A 43 9.67 2.80 5.12
N HIS A 44 8.91 3.86 4.78
CA HIS A 44 9.33 4.94 3.89
C HIS A 44 10.68 5.58 4.29
N ASP A 45 10.81 5.97 5.56
CA ASP A 45 11.99 6.70 6.04
C ASP A 45 13.28 5.87 5.96
N GLY A 46 13.19 4.57 6.25
CA GLY A 46 14.33 3.65 6.19
C GLY A 46 14.77 3.35 4.75
N CYS A 47 13.81 3.16 3.85
CA CYS A 47 14.08 2.99 2.42
C CYS A 47 14.68 4.25 1.80
N LEU A 48 14.13 5.42 2.12
CA LEU A 48 14.65 6.72 1.68
C LEU A 48 16.09 6.95 2.13
N LEU A 49 16.40 6.64 3.39
CA LEU A 49 17.75 6.75 3.95
C LEU A 49 18.74 5.85 3.19
N LEU A 50 18.38 4.59 2.95
CA LEU A 50 19.26 3.65 2.26
C LEU A 50 19.44 3.97 0.78
N LEU A 51 18.39 4.44 0.10
CA LEU A 51 18.52 4.92 -1.28
C LEU A 51 19.43 6.15 -1.37
N GLN A 52 19.34 7.08 -0.41
CA GLN A 52 20.27 8.22 -0.34
C GLN A 52 21.71 7.77 -0.13
N VAL A 53 21.97 6.84 0.79
CA VAL A 53 23.31 6.29 1.00
C VAL A 53 23.81 5.57 -0.26
N CYS A 54 22.97 4.77 -0.92
CA CYS A 54 23.34 4.09 -2.15
C CYS A 54 23.70 5.08 -3.26
N LEU A 55 22.87 6.10 -3.47
CA LEU A 55 23.10 7.12 -4.51
C LEU A 55 24.32 7.98 -4.21
N ASP A 56 24.50 8.42 -2.96
CA ASP A 56 25.70 9.15 -2.53
C ASP A 56 26.97 8.32 -2.79
N GLU A 57 26.99 7.06 -2.37
CA GLU A 57 28.17 6.19 -2.52
C GLU A 57 28.46 5.84 -3.98
N VAL A 58 27.44 5.64 -4.81
CA VAL A 58 27.60 5.38 -6.26
C VAL A 58 28.11 6.63 -7.00
N LEU A 59 27.59 7.81 -6.66
CA LEU A 59 27.88 9.07 -7.37
C LEU A 59 29.13 9.80 -6.87
N LEU A 60 29.49 9.66 -5.59
CA LEU A 60 30.65 10.36 -5.00
C LEU A 60 31.96 9.56 -5.09
N ASN A 61 31.95 8.36 -5.67
CA ASN A 61 33.02 7.36 -5.60
C ASN A 61 34.45 7.94 -5.63
N ASP A 62 35.03 8.07 -4.44
CA ASP A 62 36.45 8.29 -4.20
C ASP A 62 37.16 6.93 -4.27
N ARG A 63 38.19 6.82 -5.12
CA ARG A 63 38.78 5.54 -5.57
C ARG A 63 39.63 4.81 -4.50
N GLU A 64 39.48 5.12 -3.22
CA GLU A 64 40.47 4.76 -2.18
C GLU A 64 40.00 3.75 -1.11
N ALA A 65 38.86 3.07 -1.26
CA ALA A 65 38.43 2.09 -0.25
C ALA A 65 39.00 0.68 -0.49
N LYS A 66 39.62 0.10 0.55
CA LYS A 66 39.90 -1.35 0.64
C LYS A 66 38.54 -2.07 0.75
N ASN A 67 38.33 -3.15 -0.02
CA ASN A 67 37.07 -3.92 -0.15
C ASN A 67 35.99 -3.31 -1.08
N LEU A 68 36.41 -2.71 -2.20
CA LEU A 68 35.49 -2.14 -3.21
C LEU A 68 34.41 -3.12 -3.70
N GLN A 69 34.77 -4.39 -3.93
CA GLN A 69 33.84 -5.40 -4.45
C GLN A 69 32.74 -5.78 -3.45
N LEU A 70 33.10 -6.02 -2.19
CA LEU A 70 32.12 -6.41 -1.17
C LEU A 70 31.14 -5.27 -0.86
N LYS A 71 31.63 -4.03 -0.85
CA LYS A 71 30.80 -2.83 -0.72
C LYS A 71 29.84 -2.70 -1.90
N HIS A 72 30.33 -2.92 -3.12
CA HIS A 72 29.53 -2.91 -4.34
C HIS A 72 28.44 -3.99 -4.31
N ASP A 73 28.78 -5.22 -3.95
CA ASP A 73 27.83 -6.33 -3.82
C ASP A 73 26.72 -6.00 -2.79
N LEU A 74 27.08 -5.42 -1.64
CA LEU A 74 26.14 -5.02 -0.59
C LEU A 74 25.22 -3.87 -1.05
N LEU A 75 25.77 -2.85 -1.72
CA LEU A 75 24.99 -1.75 -2.28
C LEU A 75 24.02 -2.24 -3.36
N SER A 76 24.48 -3.11 -4.26
CA SER A 76 23.69 -3.70 -5.32
C SER A 76 22.56 -4.58 -4.76
N ALA A 77 22.84 -5.42 -3.75
CA ALA A 77 21.82 -6.23 -3.07
C ALA A 77 20.79 -5.37 -2.31
N THR A 78 21.24 -4.32 -1.62
CA THR A 78 20.35 -3.43 -0.86
C THR A 78 19.47 -2.61 -1.80
N PHE A 79 20.02 -2.10 -2.90
CA PHE A 79 19.27 -1.36 -3.90
C PHE A 79 18.17 -2.22 -4.55
N ARG A 80 18.47 -3.48 -4.90
CA ARG A 80 17.46 -4.44 -5.38
C ARG A 80 16.37 -4.69 -4.35
N TYR A 81 16.74 -4.87 -3.09
CA TYR A 81 15.76 -5.04 -2.02
C TYR A 81 14.83 -3.82 -1.84
N CYS A 82 15.34 -2.60 -2.08
CA CYS A 82 14.52 -1.39 -2.14
C CYS A 82 13.62 -1.36 -3.38
N LEU A 83 14.13 -1.77 -4.55
CA LEU A 83 13.40 -1.80 -5.82
C LEU A 83 12.11 -2.65 -5.73
N ASP A 84 12.15 -3.74 -4.96
CA ASP A 84 11.01 -4.65 -4.75
C ASP A 84 9.94 -4.09 -3.79
N LYS A 85 10.12 -2.88 -3.22
CA LYS A 85 9.15 -2.29 -2.28
C LYS A 85 8.12 -1.42 -3.02
N THR A 86 6.87 -1.49 -2.59
CA THR A 86 5.74 -0.74 -3.20
C THR A 86 5.88 0.78 -3.15
N TYR A 87 6.72 1.32 -2.27
CA TYR A 87 7.00 2.75 -2.12
C TYR A 87 8.34 3.17 -2.77
N PHE A 88 8.99 2.28 -3.52
CA PHE A 88 10.28 2.56 -4.16
C PHE A 88 10.24 3.82 -5.02
N SER A 89 9.23 3.96 -5.90
CA SER A 89 9.11 5.10 -6.81
C SER A 89 9.18 6.44 -6.09
N THR A 90 8.39 6.59 -5.01
CA THR A 90 8.37 7.79 -4.17
C THR A 90 9.71 8.02 -3.47
N CYS A 91 10.26 7.00 -2.80
CA CYS A 91 11.54 7.12 -2.09
C CYS A 91 12.70 7.43 -3.05
N PHE A 92 12.70 6.84 -4.24
CA PHE A 92 13.74 7.01 -5.24
C PHE A 92 13.72 8.42 -5.84
N CYS A 93 12.53 8.92 -6.22
CA CYS A 93 12.37 10.31 -6.67
C CYS A 93 12.78 11.31 -5.58
N GLU A 94 12.37 11.08 -4.33
CA GLU A 94 12.72 11.95 -3.20
C GLU A 94 14.23 11.92 -2.91
N ALA A 95 14.86 10.74 -2.96
CA ALA A 95 16.30 10.59 -2.78
C ALA A 95 17.07 11.35 -3.86
N LEU A 96 16.66 11.26 -5.12
CA LEU A 96 17.30 11.96 -6.24
C LEU A 96 17.18 13.48 -6.14
N MET A 97 16.04 14.01 -5.65
CA MET A 97 15.86 15.44 -5.43
C MET A 97 16.80 16.03 -4.38
N ARG A 98 17.34 15.20 -3.47
CA ARG A 98 18.27 15.65 -2.42
C ARG A 98 19.75 15.62 -2.87
N ILE A 99 20.03 15.07 -4.04
CA ILE A 99 21.39 15.00 -4.61
C ILE A 99 21.75 16.34 -5.26
N LYS A 100 22.94 16.85 -4.94
CA LYS A 100 23.42 18.17 -5.41
C LYS A 100 24.11 18.15 -6.79
N THR A 101 24.34 16.97 -7.37
CA THR A 101 25.01 16.80 -8.66
C THR A 101 24.00 16.77 -9.82
N GLY A 102 24.46 17.14 -11.04
CA GLY A 102 23.61 17.15 -12.23
C GLY A 102 23.06 15.75 -12.56
N THR A 103 21.80 15.69 -12.99
CA THR A 103 21.06 14.44 -13.27
C THR A 103 21.27 13.93 -14.70
N ASP A 104 22.24 14.47 -15.44
CA ASP A 104 22.55 14.04 -16.81
C ASP A 104 23.42 12.78 -16.77
N GLY A 105 22.96 11.70 -17.40
CA GLY A 105 23.68 10.42 -17.41
C GLY A 105 23.59 9.62 -16.09
N LEU A 106 22.74 10.04 -15.15
CA LEU A 106 22.66 9.44 -13.82
C LEU A 106 22.13 8.00 -13.87
N LEU A 107 21.12 7.73 -14.70
CA LEU A 107 20.53 6.40 -14.83
C LEU A 107 21.50 5.41 -15.44
N GLU A 108 22.28 5.82 -16.44
CA GLU A 108 23.33 5.01 -17.05
C GLU A 108 24.48 4.76 -16.06
N THR A 109 24.87 5.78 -15.30
CA THR A 109 25.91 5.67 -14.26
C THR A 109 25.46 4.72 -13.15
N LEU A 110 24.22 4.86 -12.65
CA LEU A 110 23.64 3.99 -11.64
C LEU A 110 23.51 2.55 -12.13
N SER A 111 22.99 2.37 -13.35
CA SER A 111 22.78 1.05 -13.96
C SER A 111 24.09 0.30 -14.17
N SER A 112 25.12 1.01 -14.64
CA SER A 112 26.46 0.43 -14.82
C SER A 112 27.16 0.19 -13.50
N ALA A 113 27.03 1.11 -12.54
CA ALA A 113 27.66 1.01 -11.24
C ALA A 113 27.02 0.00 -10.30
N LEU A 114 25.76 -0.42 -10.51
CA LEU A 114 25.10 -1.47 -9.71
C LEU A 114 24.94 -2.80 -10.47
N GLU A 115 25.39 -2.85 -11.73
CA GLU A 115 25.24 -4.00 -12.63
C GLU A 115 23.78 -4.47 -12.72
N LEU A 116 22.88 -3.53 -12.99
CA LEU A 116 21.45 -3.82 -13.10
C LEU A 116 21.13 -4.60 -14.38
N SER A 117 20.23 -5.58 -14.26
CA SER A 117 19.61 -6.29 -15.38
C SER A 117 18.69 -5.37 -16.20
N ALA A 118 18.36 -5.74 -17.43
CA ALA A 118 17.48 -4.90 -18.25
C ALA A 118 16.08 -4.74 -17.62
N ALA A 119 15.59 -5.75 -16.90
CA ALA A 119 14.34 -5.69 -16.12
C ALA A 119 14.42 -4.66 -14.98
N GLU A 120 15.51 -4.69 -14.19
CA GLU A 120 15.75 -3.71 -13.12
C GLU A 120 15.93 -2.28 -13.66
N LYS A 121 16.56 -2.13 -14.83
CA LYS A 121 16.69 -0.84 -15.52
C LYS A 121 15.34 -0.29 -15.98
N VAL A 122 14.42 -1.15 -16.41
CA VAL A 122 13.04 -0.72 -16.69
C VAL A 122 12.35 -0.25 -15.42
N GLY A 123 12.44 -1.01 -14.32
CA GLY A 123 11.83 -0.62 -13.03
C GLY A 123 12.25 0.78 -12.55
N ILE A 124 13.55 1.12 -12.63
CA ILE A 124 14.01 2.49 -12.25
C ILE A 124 13.55 3.58 -13.25
N GLY A 125 13.40 3.24 -14.53
CA GLY A 125 12.89 4.17 -15.54
C GLY A 125 11.40 4.46 -15.37
N LEU A 126 10.61 3.42 -15.04
CA LEU A 126 9.19 3.53 -14.72
C LEU A 126 8.98 4.34 -13.43
N ALA A 127 9.74 4.05 -12.37
CA ALA A 127 9.72 4.82 -11.12
C ALA A 127 9.94 6.33 -11.35
N LEU A 128 10.85 6.71 -12.24
CA LEU A 128 11.07 8.12 -12.57
C LEU A 128 10.01 8.73 -13.49
N SER A 129 9.32 7.91 -14.28
CA SER A 129 8.22 8.36 -15.14
C SER A 129 7.02 8.85 -14.33
N ASP A 130 6.92 8.41 -13.06
CA ASP A 130 5.91 8.85 -12.10
C ASP A 130 6.35 10.07 -11.27
N SER A 131 7.50 10.69 -11.58
CA SER A 131 8.00 11.85 -10.85
C SER A 131 7.17 13.12 -11.12
N ASP A 132 6.93 13.92 -10.08
CA ASP A 132 6.34 15.26 -10.17
C ASP A 132 7.23 16.27 -10.93
N ASN A 133 8.53 15.97 -11.05
CA ASN A 133 9.47 16.81 -11.77
C ASN A 133 9.43 16.49 -13.28
N SER A 134 8.89 17.41 -14.08
CA SER A 134 8.72 17.25 -15.53
C SER A 134 10.03 16.88 -16.27
N GLY A 135 11.18 17.37 -15.81
CA GLY A 135 12.48 17.04 -16.39
C GLY A 135 12.95 15.61 -16.07
N MET A 136 12.72 15.14 -14.84
CA MET A 136 13.03 13.75 -14.44
C MET A 136 12.06 12.76 -15.07
N LYS A 137 10.78 13.13 -15.13
CA LYS A 137 9.72 12.36 -15.80
C LYS A 137 10.07 12.06 -17.25
N LEU A 138 10.44 13.09 -18.03
CA LEU A 138 10.83 12.90 -19.43
C LEU A 138 12.06 12.00 -19.59
N LYS A 139 13.07 12.16 -18.71
CA LYS A 139 14.28 11.31 -18.72
C LYS A 139 13.96 9.85 -18.35
N GLY A 140 13.11 9.64 -17.34
CA GLY A 140 12.63 8.33 -16.92
C GLY A 140 11.89 7.62 -18.05
N GLN A 141 10.98 8.34 -18.72
CA GLN A 141 10.23 7.83 -19.86
C GLN A 141 11.16 7.42 -21.01
N GLN A 142 12.08 8.29 -21.41
CA GLN A 142 13.04 7.99 -22.49
C GLN A 142 13.92 6.78 -22.16
N PHE A 143 14.38 6.69 -20.91
CA PHE A 143 15.18 5.56 -20.44
C PHE A 143 14.37 4.26 -20.40
N ALA A 144 13.16 4.28 -19.86
CA ALA A 144 12.26 3.12 -19.82
C ALA A 144 11.96 2.60 -21.23
N ILE A 145 11.63 3.48 -22.18
CA ILE A 145 11.37 3.10 -23.58
C ILE A 145 12.58 2.39 -24.18
N ALA A 146 13.77 2.97 -24.06
CA ALA A 146 15.00 2.37 -24.60
C ALA A 146 15.29 0.98 -24.01
N GLN A 147 15.03 0.79 -22.72
CA GLN A 147 15.26 -0.48 -22.04
C GLN A 147 14.17 -1.52 -22.31
N ILE A 148 12.91 -1.10 -22.52
CA ILE A 148 11.84 -1.97 -22.99
C ILE A 148 12.13 -2.46 -24.42
N GLU A 149 12.65 -1.59 -25.30
CA GLU A 149 13.11 -1.98 -26.63
C GLU A 149 14.25 -3.01 -26.56
N GLU A 150 15.22 -2.82 -25.66
CA GLU A 150 16.32 -3.77 -25.42
C GLU A 150 15.84 -5.13 -24.89
N LEU A 151 14.86 -5.14 -23.97
CA LEU A 151 14.20 -6.36 -23.49
C LEU A 151 13.46 -7.07 -24.63
N CYS A 152 12.77 -6.32 -25.48
CA CYS A 152 12.06 -6.87 -26.64
C CYS A 152 13.01 -7.55 -27.65
N LEU A 153 14.24 -7.05 -27.77
CA LEU A 153 15.27 -7.64 -28.62
C LEU A 153 15.91 -8.91 -28.01
N ASN A 154 15.72 -9.16 -26.70
CA ASN A 154 16.35 -10.26 -25.95
C ASN A 154 15.34 -11.09 -25.14
N PRO A 155 14.49 -11.91 -25.80
CA PRO A 155 13.35 -12.61 -25.18
C PRO A 155 13.71 -13.73 -24.19
N ASN A 156 14.99 -14.02 -23.95
CA ASN A 156 15.42 -15.07 -23.02
C ASN A 156 15.65 -14.56 -21.59
N GLN A 157 15.41 -13.28 -21.30
CA GLN A 157 15.58 -12.70 -19.98
C GLN A 157 14.31 -12.86 -19.14
N SER A 158 14.45 -13.39 -17.93
CA SER A 158 13.34 -13.53 -16.97
C SER A 158 12.94 -12.15 -16.46
N VAL A 159 11.69 -11.75 -16.69
CA VAL A 159 11.10 -10.51 -16.15
C VAL A 159 10.03 -10.89 -15.11
N PRO A 160 10.03 -10.29 -13.91
CA PRO A 160 8.97 -10.51 -12.92
C PRO A 160 7.59 -10.10 -13.45
N ASN A 161 6.55 -10.85 -13.06
CA ASN A 161 5.16 -10.57 -13.50
C ASN A 161 4.68 -9.16 -13.13
N ASP A 162 5.10 -8.65 -11.97
CA ASP A 162 4.75 -7.30 -11.49
C ASP A 162 5.33 -6.22 -12.42
N GLN A 163 6.57 -6.39 -12.87
CA GLN A 163 7.17 -5.48 -13.86
C GLN A 163 6.52 -5.59 -15.24
N ILE A 164 6.08 -6.78 -15.66
CA ILE A 164 5.32 -6.92 -16.91
C ILE A 164 4.03 -6.09 -16.84
N HIS A 165 3.35 -6.10 -15.69
CA HIS A 165 2.15 -5.27 -15.47
C HIS A 165 2.47 -3.79 -15.52
N GLU A 166 3.52 -3.32 -14.82
CA GLU A 166 3.94 -1.92 -14.84
C GLU A 166 4.30 -1.44 -16.25
N ILE A 167 4.98 -2.28 -17.05
CA ILE A 167 5.30 -1.98 -18.46
C ILE A 167 4.03 -1.84 -19.30
N VAL A 168 3.05 -2.74 -19.12
CA VAL A 168 1.77 -2.69 -19.85
C VAL A 168 0.99 -1.42 -19.49
N VAL A 169 0.92 -1.08 -18.20
CA VAL A 169 0.28 0.16 -17.73
C VAL A 169 0.97 1.37 -18.33
N PHE A 170 2.30 1.43 -18.27
CA PHE A 170 3.10 2.52 -18.82
C PHE A 170 2.90 2.72 -20.33
N LEU A 171 2.91 1.64 -21.10
CA LEU A 171 2.70 1.68 -22.55
C LEU A 171 1.27 2.08 -22.93
N HIS A 172 0.28 1.80 -22.06
CA HIS A 172 -1.10 2.23 -22.23
C HIS A 172 -1.31 3.72 -21.90
N GLN A 173 -0.63 4.22 -20.88
CA GLN A 173 -0.80 5.60 -20.38
C GLN A 173 0.01 6.64 -21.17
N THR A 174 1.05 6.22 -21.89
CA THR A 174 1.93 7.15 -22.61
C THR A 174 1.51 7.31 -24.08
N ASP A 175 1.13 8.54 -24.45
CA ASP A 175 0.67 8.88 -25.81
C ASP A 175 1.67 8.44 -26.90
N GLY A 176 1.16 7.68 -27.87
CA GLY A 176 1.92 7.22 -29.03
C GLY A 176 2.72 5.92 -28.84
N LEU A 177 2.74 5.33 -27.64
CA LEU A 177 3.40 4.05 -27.35
C LEU A 177 2.48 2.83 -27.39
N ALA A 178 1.16 3.03 -27.38
CA ALA A 178 0.17 1.94 -27.51
C ALA A 178 0.39 1.05 -28.75
N LYS A 179 0.99 1.60 -29.83
CA LYS A 179 1.36 0.84 -31.04
C LYS A 179 2.44 -0.23 -30.83
N HIS A 180 3.20 -0.15 -29.74
CA HIS A 180 4.23 -1.13 -29.37
C HIS A 180 3.65 -2.25 -28.48
N MET A 181 2.38 -2.15 -28.07
CA MET A 181 1.71 -3.12 -27.20
C MET A 181 1.57 -4.50 -27.84
N ASP A 182 1.27 -4.57 -29.14
CA ASP A 182 1.17 -5.85 -29.87
C ASP A 182 2.53 -6.56 -29.90
N THR A 183 3.61 -5.79 -30.09
CA THR A 183 4.98 -6.31 -30.10
C THR A 183 5.39 -6.82 -28.73
N PHE A 184 5.09 -6.06 -27.67
CA PHE A 184 5.37 -6.45 -26.29
C PHE A 184 4.52 -7.65 -25.86
N SER A 185 3.22 -7.68 -26.17
CA SER A 185 2.32 -8.79 -25.85
C SER A 185 2.75 -10.10 -26.49
N ASN A 186 3.22 -10.06 -27.75
CA ASN A 186 3.77 -11.21 -28.45
C ASN A 186 5.06 -11.73 -27.77
N ILE A 187 5.90 -10.85 -27.21
CA ILE A 187 7.15 -11.23 -26.53
C ILE A 187 6.89 -11.69 -25.09
N ALA A 188 5.98 -11.03 -24.36
CA ALA A 188 5.54 -11.43 -23.04
C ALA A 188 4.91 -12.84 -23.05
N SER A 189 4.23 -13.22 -24.14
CA SER A 189 3.71 -14.58 -24.32
C SER A 189 4.78 -15.66 -24.51
N LEU A 190 6.02 -15.28 -24.83
CA LEU A 190 7.19 -16.16 -24.99
C LEU A 190 8.02 -16.31 -23.71
N LEU A 191 7.76 -15.51 -22.67
CA LEU A 191 8.43 -15.58 -21.37
C LEU A 191 7.78 -16.68 -20.50
N GLU A 192 8.57 -17.62 -19.96
CA GLU A 192 8.04 -18.71 -19.12
C GLU A 192 7.44 -18.16 -17.81
N VAL A 193 6.11 -18.14 -17.74
CA VAL A 193 5.35 -17.69 -16.55
C VAL A 193 5.42 -18.76 -15.46
N GLY A 194 6.33 -18.58 -14.51
CA GLY A 194 6.39 -19.34 -13.27
C GLY A 194 5.27 -18.94 -12.32
N GLN A 195 4.27 -19.81 -12.20
CA GLN A 195 3.22 -19.89 -11.17
C GLN A 195 2.27 -18.68 -11.03
N SER A 196 0.97 -18.96 -11.21
CA SER A 196 -0.16 -18.06 -10.99
C SER A 196 -1.09 -18.64 -9.90
N PRO A 197 -2.03 -17.85 -9.37
CA PRO A 197 -3.23 -17.49 -10.13
C PRO A 197 -3.38 -15.99 -10.41
N PHE A 198 -3.88 -15.74 -11.61
CA PHE A 198 -4.05 -14.47 -12.35
C PHE A 198 -5.22 -13.59 -11.89
N PHE A 199 -5.14 -12.29 -12.22
CA PHE A 199 -6.19 -11.57 -12.96
C PHE A 199 -5.53 -10.73 -14.07
N ALA A 200 -5.63 -11.19 -15.32
CA ALA A 200 -5.29 -10.38 -16.50
C ALA A 200 -6.54 -9.59 -16.94
N PRO A 201 -6.40 -8.35 -17.43
CA PRO A 201 -7.49 -7.66 -18.12
C PRO A 201 -7.87 -8.45 -19.38
N ILE A 202 -9.16 -8.78 -19.52
CA ILE A 202 -9.71 -9.30 -20.77
C ILE A 202 -9.63 -8.17 -21.80
N PRO A 203 -9.06 -8.37 -23.00
CA PRO A 203 -9.11 -7.38 -24.06
C PRO A 203 -10.57 -7.14 -24.45
N LYS A 204 -11.03 -5.89 -24.37
CA LYS A 204 -12.30 -5.50 -24.97
C LYS A 204 -12.16 -5.61 -26.48
N GLU A 205 -12.83 -6.60 -27.07
CA GLU A 205 -13.03 -6.68 -28.51
C GLU A 205 -13.83 -5.46 -29.01
N GLN A 206 -13.21 -4.76 -29.97
CA GLN A 206 -13.80 -4.15 -31.17
C GLN A 206 -15.15 -3.43 -31.05
N HIS A 207 -15.12 -2.10 -31.08
CA HIS A 207 -16.09 -1.32 -31.85
C HIS A 207 -15.40 -0.28 -32.74
N ASP A 208 -15.44 -0.61 -34.03
CA ASP A 208 -15.35 0.21 -35.24
C ASP A 208 -14.37 1.38 -35.36
N VAL A 209 -13.37 1.07 -36.17
CA VAL A 209 -12.53 1.94 -37.01
C VAL A 209 -13.40 2.83 -37.91
N GLN A 210 -13.25 4.15 -37.78
CA GLN A 210 -13.23 5.03 -38.96
C GLN A 210 -11.97 5.90 -38.95
N SER A 211 -11.19 5.67 -39.99
CA SER A 211 -9.88 6.23 -40.29
C SER A 211 -9.87 7.75 -40.41
N ILE A 212 -8.88 8.40 -39.81
CA ILE A 212 -8.37 9.67 -40.34
C ILE A 212 -6.85 9.55 -40.51
N ASN A 213 -6.43 9.67 -41.76
CA ASN A 213 -5.06 9.61 -42.25
C ASN A 213 -4.22 10.75 -41.67
N HIS A 214 -3.19 10.44 -40.87
CA HIS A 214 -2.09 11.35 -40.61
C HIS A 214 -1.00 11.18 -41.69
N SER A 215 -1.19 11.85 -42.82
CA SER A 215 -0.07 12.19 -43.70
C SER A 215 -0.44 13.43 -44.51
N ARG A 216 -0.02 14.59 -43.99
CA ARG A 216 0.26 15.84 -44.71
C ARG A 216 0.59 16.94 -43.70
N HIS A 217 1.87 17.05 -43.36
CA HIS A 217 2.41 18.33 -42.89
C HIS A 217 3.91 18.37 -43.19
N LEU A 218 4.24 18.77 -44.42
CA LEU A 218 5.44 19.57 -44.70
C LEU A 218 5.34 20.10 -46.13
N GLU A 219 4.73 21.27 -46.31
CA GLU A 219 5.05 22.24 -47.37
C GLU A 219 4.01 23.37 -47.33
N MET A 220 4.43 24.57 -46.93
CA MET A 220 4.48 25.75 -47.80
C MET A 220 4.64 27.03 -46.98
N TYR A 221 5.71 27.76 -47.29
CA TYR A 221 5.88 29.17 -46.98
C TYR A 221 5.49 30.00 -48.22
N LEU A 222 4.84 31.14 -47.97
CA LEU A 222 4.68 32.36 -48.79
C LEU A 222 3.71 32.31 -49.99
N ASP A 223 2.57 33.00 -49.85
CA ASP A 223 2.30 34.22 -50.65
C ASP A 223 1.17 35.07 -50.04
N SER A 224 1.33 36.39 -50.15
CA SER A 224 0.55 37.48 -49.57
C SER A 224 -0.90 37.62 -50.09
N THR A 225 -1.84 38.13 -49.27
CA THR A 225 -2.57 39.41 -49.48
C THR A 225 -3.63 39.65 -48.39
N ASN A 226 -4.02 40.92 -48.22
CA ASN A 226 -4.88 41.54 -47.18
C ASN A 226 -6.19 40.85 -46.72
N ASP A 227 -6.56 39.68 -47.24
CA ASP A 227 -7.66 38.87 -46.72
C ASP A 227 -7.28 38.14 -45.40
N ASP A 228 -5.98 38.09 -45.09
CA ASP A 228 -5.46 37.46 -43.88
C ASP A 228 -5.94 38.14 -42.58
N PHE A 229 -6.21 39.45 -42.54
CA PHE A 229 -6.58 40.11 -41.27
C PHE A 229 -8.03 39.85 -40.84
N GLU A 230 -8.99 39.83 -41.77
CA GLU A 230 -10.37 39.41 -41.45
C GLU A 230 -10.46 37.90 -41.23
N SER A 231 -9.68 37.10 -41.97
CA SER A 231 -9.54 35.67 -41.70
C SER A 231 -8.96 35.43 -40.31
N LEU A 232 -7.86 36.11 -39.96
CA LEU A 232 -7.24 36.08 -38.63
C LEU A 232 -8.20 36.58 -37.56
N LEU A 233 -9.00 37.62 -37.78
CA LEU A 233 -9.99 38.06 -36.79
C LEU A 233 -11.16 37.06 -36.66
N SER A 234 -11.54 36.37 -37.73
CA SER A 234 -12.52 35.28 -37.67
C SER A 234 -11.94 34.02 -37.02
N GLU A 235 -10.64 33.79 -37.17
CA GLU A 235 -9.90 32.64 -36.65
C GLU A 235 -9.57 32.85 -35.18
N ILE A 236 -9.11 34.05 -34.80
CA ILE A 236 -9.03 34.55 -33.42
C ILE A 236 -10.43 34.58 -32.78
N GLY A 237 -11.47 35.00 -33.50
CA GLY A 237 -12.86 34.98 -33.02
C GLY A 237 -13.46 33.58 -32.90
N LYS A 238 -12.90 32.58 -33.59
CA LYS A 238 -13.22 31.14 -33.41
C LYS A 238 -12.40 30.52 -32.27
N GLU A 239 -11.22 31.06 -31.98
CA GLU A 239 -10.35 30.63 -30.89
C GLU A 239 -10.71 31.25 -29.53
N ILE A 240 -11.33 32.43 -29.49
CA ILE A 240 -11.82 33.02 -28.24
C ILE A 240 -13.14 32.35 -27.86
N SER A 241 -13.10 31.46 -26.87
CA SER A 241 -14.30 30.79 -26.39
C SER A 241 -15.16 31.75 -25.56
N MET A 242 -16.47 31.50 -25.52
CA MET A 242 -17.39 32.21 -24.62
C MET A 242 -16.91 32.15 -23.16
N ALA A 243 -16.28 31.03 -22.77
CA ALA A 243 -15.71 30.84 -21.44
C ALA A 243 -14.56 31.83 -21.16
N ASP A 244 -13.69 32.12 -22.14
CA ASP A 244 -12.58 33.05 -21.99
C ASP A 244 -13.09 34.50 -21.83
N ILE A 245 -14.08 34.89 -22.62
CA ILE A 245 -14.69 36.23 -22.52
C ILE A 245 -15.41 36.40 -21.18
N VAL A 246 -16.16 35.39 -20.74
CA VAL A 246 -16.87 35.45 -19.45
C VAL A 246 -15.88 35.45 -18.28
N THR A 247 -14.74 34.79 -18.43
CA THR A 247 -13.62 34.83 -17.48
C THR A 247 -13.02 36.23 -17.37
N GLU A 248 -12.78 36.91 -18.50
CA GLU A 248 -12.21 38.26 -18.55
C GLU A 248 -13.18 39.35 -18.09
N LEU A 249 -14.49 39.17 -18.32
CA LEU A 249 -15.53 40.12 -17.93
C LEU A 249 -15.99 39.95 -16.48
N GLY A 250 -15.91 38.73 -15.96
CA GLY A 250 -16.35 38.33 -14.62
C GLY A 250 -17.73 38.85 -14.22
N TYR A 251 -17.89 39.28 -12.96
CA TYR A 251 -19.21 39.58 -12.38
C TYR A 251 -20.04 40.62 -13.16
N GLY A 252 -19.38 41.50 -13.92
CA GLY A 252 -20.03 42.49 -14.78
C GLY A 252 -21.06 41.87 -15.73
N CYS A 253 -20.83 40.65 -16.21
CA CYS A 253 -21.73 39.92 -17.09
C CYS A 253 -23.15 39.70 -16.52
N THR A 254 -23.33 39.77 -15.19
CA THR A 254 -24.62 39.49 -14.52
C THR A 254 -25.23 40.70 -13.83
N VAL A 255 -24.79 41.92 -14.20
CA VAL A 255 -25.32 43.18 -13.65
C VAL A 255 -26.79 43.41 -14.03
N ASP A 256 -27.15 43.12 -15.28
CA ASP A 256 -28.51 43.32 -15.80
C ASP A 256 -28.88 42.23 -16.82
N SER A 257 -30.13 41.78 -16.81
CA SER A 257 -30.60 40.69 -17.69
C SER A 257 -30.52 41.07 -19.18
N THR A 258 -30.74 42.34 -19.54
CA THR A 258 -30.61 42.76 -20.94
C THR A 258 -29.15 42.70 -21.40
N GLN A 259 -28.21 43.08 -20.53
CA GLN A 259 -26.77 43.05 -20.81
C GLN A 259 -26.23 41.63 -20.89
N CYS A 260 -26.65 40.78 -19.95
CA CYS A 260 -26.29 39.37 -19.95
C CYS A 260 -26.76 38.69 -21.25
N LYS A 261 -28.00 38.95 -21.67
CA LYS A 261 -28.53 38.40 -22.93
C LYS A 261 -27.78 38.91 -24.16
N GLU A 262 -27.43 40.19 -24.23
CA GLU A 262 -26.64 40.75 -25.33
C GLU A 262 -25.30 40.03 -25.48
N ILE A 263 -24.57 39.84 -24.36
CA ILE A 263 -23.28 39.13 -24.36
C ILE A 263 -23.47 37.67 -24.80
N LEU A 264 -24.40 36.94 -24.17
CA LEU A 264 -24.65 35.53 -24.48
C LEU A 264 -25.19 35.30 -25.90
N SER A 265 -25.93 36.26 -26.47
CA SER A 265 -26.46 36.17 -27.84
C SER A 265 -25.38 36.16 -28.92
N THR A 266 -24.18 36.67 -28.59
CA THR A 266 -23.03 36.68 -29.50
C THR A 266 -22.49 35.26 -29.77
N PHE A 267 -22.82 34.30 -28.91
CA PHE A 267 -22.28 32.93 -28.94
C PHE A 267 -23.33 31.86 -29.25
N GLN A 268 -24.41 32.22 -29.97
CA GLN A 268 -25.42 31.23 -30.39
C GLN A 268 -24.87 30.26 -31.45
N PRO A 269 -25.24 28.97 -31.42
CA PRO A 269 -26.25 28.37 -30.53
C PRO A 269 -25.71 28.06 -29.12
N LEU A 270 -26.53 28.36 -28.10
CA LEU A 270 -26.29 27.93 -26.72
C LEU A 270 -26.77 26.49 -26.55
N ASP A 271 -25.98 25.53 -27.05
CA ASP A 271 -26.22 24.11 -26.78
C ASP A 271 -25.79 23.73 -25.35
N ASP A 272 -26.15 22.52 -24.93
CA ASP A 272 -25.93 22.06 -23.55
C ASP A 272 -24.42 22.06 -23.18
N VAL A 273 -23.54 21.82 -24.15
CA VAL A 273 -22.08 21.83 -23.99
C VAL A 273 -21.54 23.25 -23.83
N ALA A 274 -22.00 24.20 -24.65
CA ALA A 274 -21.64 25.61 -24.53
C ALA A 274 -22.06 26.17 -23.18
N ILE A 275 -23.26 25.83 -22.70
CA ILE A 275 -23.73 26.23 -21.38
C ILE A 275 -22.87 25.60 -20.28
N SER A 276 -22.48 24.33 -20.41
CA SER A 276 -21.56 23.68 -19.46
C SER A 276 -20.22 24.41 -19.36
N LYS A 277 -19.59 24.75 -20.49
CA LYS A 277 -18.34 25.53 -20.54
C LYS A 277 -18.50 26.93 -19.93
N LEU A 278 -19.64 27.58 -20.17
CA LEU A 278 -19.99 28.85 -19.53
C LEU A 278 -20.03 28.71 -18.01
N LEU A 279 -20.66 27.65 -17.49
CA LEU A 279 -20.70 27.38 -16.06
C LEU A 279 -19.29 27.15 -15.50
N GLY A 280 -18.46 26.37 -16.19
CA GLY A 280 -17.05 26.16 -15.81
C GLY A 280 -16.29 27.49 -15.64
N ALA A 281 -16.43 28.43 -16.58
CA ALA A 281 -15.82 29.76 -16.49
C ALA A 281 -16.36 30.59 -15.32
N VAL A 282 -17.68 30.59 -15.11
CA VAL A 282 -18.34 31.31 -14.00
C VAL A 282 -17.86 30.79 -12.65
N ILE A 283 -17.74 29.47 -12.50
CA ILE A 283 -17.29 28.81 -11.26
C ILE A 283 -15.81 29.08 -11.02
N GLY A 284 -14.96 28.95 -12.05
CA GLY A 284 -13.52 29.18 -11.96
C GLY A 284 -13.12 30.61 -11.61
N THR A 285 -14.04 31.58 -11.79
CA THR A 285 -13.79 33.01 -11.58
C THR A 285 -14.32 33.57 -10.26
N GLN A 286 -14.94 32.74 -9.42
CA GLN A 286 -15.59 33.16 -8.17
C GLN A 286 -14.65 33.79 -7.12
N ASN A 287 -13.33 33.59 -7.21
CA ASN A 287 -12.35 34.16 -6.28
C ASN A 287 -11.14 34.86 -6.94
N SER A 288 -10.96 34.76 -8.26
CA SER A 288 -9.78 35.29 -8.96
C SER A 288 -9.91 36.75 -9.41
N LEU A 289 -11.06 37.39 -9.19
CA LEU A 289 -11.45 38.59 -9.91
C LEU A 289 -11.29 39.92 -9.15
N ALA A 290 -10.32 40.01 -8.23
CA ALA A 290 -10.03 41.26 -7.52
C ALA A 290 -9.47 42.38 -8.43
N GLU A 291 -9.06 42.08 -9.69
CA GLU A 291 -8.36 43.03 -10.57
C GLU A 291 -9.06 43.37 -11.90
N ALA A 292 -10.15 42.69 -12.30
CA ALA A 292 -10.82 42.90 -13.61
C ALA A 292 -11.73 44.15 -13.68
N HIS A 293 -11.39 45.20 -12.93
CA HIS A 293 -12.22 46.40 -12.76
C HIS A 293 -12.29 47.29 -14.02
N ASN A 294 -11.45 47.08 -15.04
CA ASN A 294 -11.38 47.91 -16.25
C ASN A 294 -11.71 47.19 -17.57
N THR A 295 -11.68 45.86 -17.60
CA THR A 295 -11.91 45.05 -18.82
C THR A 295 -13.39 45.06 -19.21
N TYR A 296 -14.29 44.93 -18.23
CA TYR A 296 -15.75 44.95 -18.45
C TYR A 296 -16.24 46.25 -19.10
N ALA A 297 -15.90 47.40 -18.52
CA ALA A 297 -16.35 48.70 -19.04
C ALA A 297 -15.82 48.98 -20.46
N THR A 298 -14.62 48.51 -20.77
CA THR A 298 -13.99 48.64 -22.10
C THR A 298 -14.69 47.76 -23.12
N PHE A 299 -14.99 46.51 -22.77
CA PHE A 299 -15.66 45.55 -23.66
C PHE A 299 -17.12 45.94 -23.96
N VAL A 300 -17.89 46.33 -22.94
CA VAL A 300 -19.30 46.76 -23.17
C VAL A 300 -19.35 48.05 -23.99
N SER A 301 -18.37 48.95 -23.84
CA SER A 301 -18.26 50.13 -24.71
C SER A 301 -17.99 49.76 -26.16
N ALA A 302 -17.22 48.68 -26.42
CA ALA A 302 -16.92 48.18 -27.76
C ALA A 302 -18.13 47.49 -28.41
N ILE A 303 -18.92 46.71 -27.67
CA ILE A 303 -20.13 46.07 -28.20
C ILE A 303 -21.23 47.10 -28.45
N ARG A 304 -21.41 48.07 -27.54
CA ARG A 304 -22.55 48.99 -27.58
C ARG A 304 -22.27 50.28 -28.36
N ASN A 305 -21.02 50.58 -28.70
CA ASN A 305 -20.61 51.89 -29.22
C ASN A 305 -21.09 53.07 -28.34
N THR A 306 -21.19 52.87 -27.02
CA THR A 306 -21.62 53.90 -26.06
C THR A 306 -20.76 53.86 -24.80
N HIS A 307 -20.30 55.02 -24.32
CA HIS A 307 -19.59 55.14 -23.05
C HIS A 307 -20.54 54.87 -21.87
N LEU A 308 -20.31 53.79 -21.13
CA LEU A 308 -20.92 53.55 -19.82
C LEU A 308 -20.07 54.22 -18.73
N SER A 309 -20.71 55.04 -17.90
CA SER A 309 -20.13 55.50 -16.63
C SER A 309 -20.43 54.47 -15.53
N GLU A 310 -19.38 54.09 -14.78
CA GLU A 310 -19.36 53.24 -13.58
C GLU A 310 -20.52 52.24 -13.42
N SER A 311 -20.28 50.98 -13.80
CA SER A 311 -21.17 49.86 -13.49
C SER A 311 -21.21 49.59 -11.98
N PRO A 312 -22.35 49.13 -11.42
CA PRO A 312 -22.41 48.70 -10.03
C PRO A 312 -21.41 47.56 -9.78
N GLN A 313 -20.59 47.70 -8.74
CA GLN A 313 -19.58 46.72 -8.35
C GLN A 313 -20.28 45.52 -7.71
N LEU A 314 -20.50 44.46 -8.49
CA LEU A 314 -20.89 43.17 -7.95
C LEU A 314 -19.67 42.50 -7.33
N THR A 315 -19.82 42.01 -6.10
CA THR A 315 -18.80 41.22 -5.41
C THR A 315 -18.98 39.71 -5.60
N THR A 316 -20.10 39.30 -6.20
CA THR A 316 -20.44 37.89 -6.51
C THR A 316 -21.27 37.81 -7.78
N TRP A 317 -21.26 36.65 -8.45
CA TRP A 317 -22.14 36.36 -9.58
C TRP A 317 -23.63 36.43 -9.17
N ASN A 318 -24.47 37.05 -10.01
CA ASN A 318 -25.92 37.05 -9.82
C ASN A 318 -26.55 35.86 -10.56
N THR A 319 -26.82 34.80 -9.80
CA THR A 319 -27.40 33.54 -10.30
C THR A 319 -28.75 33.71 -10.99
N ASP A 320 -29.63 34.57 -10.45
CA ASP A 320 -30.96 34.77 -11.02
C ASP A 320 -30.86 35.39 -12.43
N VAL A 321 -30.03 36.43 -12.58
CA VAL A 321 -29.83 37.10 -13.87
C VAL A 321 -29.20 36.15 -14.89
N LEU A 322 -28.21 35.34 -14.50
CA LEU A 322 -27.55 34.40 -15.38
C LEU A 322 -28.51 33.33 -15.90
N VAL A 323 -29.22 32.65 -14.99
CA VAL A 323 -30.11 31.54 -15.34
C VAL A 323 -31.34 32.02 -16.12
N ASP A 324 -31.95 33.13 -15.72
CA ASP A 324 -33.11 33.68 -16.42
C ASP A 324 -32.71 34.12 -17.85
N SER A 325 -31.51 34.67 -18.04
CA SER A 325 -31.01 35.06 -19.36
C SER A 325 -30.72 33.86 -20.26
N ILE A 326 -30.16 32.77 -19.72
CA ILE A 326 -29.93 31.52 -20.46
C ILE A 326 -31.27 30.90 -20.88
N ASN A 327 -32.23 30.79 -19.96
CA ASN A 327 -33.54 30.19 -20.24
C ASN A 327 -34.36 30.99 -21.27
N GLU A 328 -34.22 32.32 -21.31
CA GLU A 328 -34.86 33.15 -22.33
C GLU A 328 -34.22 32.98 -23.72
N LEU A 329 -32.89 32.78 -23.79
CA LEU A 329 -32.17 32.58 -25.05
C LEU A 329 -32.27 31.14 -25.58
N ALA A 330 -32.37 30.16 -24.68
CA ALA A 330 -32.45 28.73 -24.98
C ALA A 330 -33.56 28.06 -24.14
N PRO A 331 -34.84 28.27 -24.48
CA PRO A 331 -35.97 27.76 -23.69
C PRO A 331 -36.14 26.23 -23.72
N SER A 332 -35.41 25.53 -24.60
CA SER A 332 -35.39 24.07 -24.71
C SER A 332 -34.21 23.41 -24.00
N THR A 333 -33.39 24.15 -23.25
CA THR A 333 -32.22 23.63 -22.55
C THR A 333 -32.62 22.54 -21.55
N ASN A 334 -31.96 21.39 -21.63
CA ASN A 334 -32.07 20.36 -20.62
C ASN A 334 -30.92 20.49 -19.62
N TRP A 335 -31.19 21.09 -18.46
CA TRP A 335 -30.20 21.28 -17.41
C TRP A 335 -29.58 19.99 -16.87
N VAL A 336 -30.22 18.83 -17.06
CA VAL A 336 -29.60 17.53 -16.76
C VAL A 336 -28.47 17.23 -17.76
N HIS A 337 -28.70 17.42 -19.07
CA HIS A 337 -27.67 17.23 -20.10
C HIS A 337 -26.54 18.26 -19.98
N VAL A 338 -26.83 19.48 -19.52
CA VAL A 338 -25.80 20.48 -19.19
C VAL A 338 -24.87 19.93 -18.10
N MET A 339 -25.42 19.36 -17.02
CA MET A 339 -24.61 18.78 -15.93
C MET A 339 -23.87 17.51 -16.39
N GLU A 340 -24.44 16.70 -17.27
CA GLU A 340 -23.76 15.56 -17.91
C GLU A 340 -22.59 16.01 -18.80
N SER A 341 -22.62 17.25 -19.29
CA SER A 341 -21.58 17.83 -20.14
C SER A 341 -20.49 18.57 -19.35
N LEU A 342 -20.44 18.44 -18.01
CA LEU A 342 -19.36 19.02 -17.18
C LEU A 342 -18.01 18.31 -17.36
N ASP A 343 -18.02 17.11 -17.95
CA ASP A 343 -16.82 16.40 -18.37
C ASP A 343 -16.21 17.05 -19.62
N HIS A 344 -15.49 18.14 -19.42
CA HIS A 344 -14.72 18.81 -20.46
C HIS A 344 -13.39 19.33 -19.92
N GLU A 345 -12.42 19.55 -20.84
CA GLU A 345 -11.12 20.12 -20.51
C GLU A 345 -11.26 21.50 -19.85
N GLY A 346 -10.46 21.76 -18.82
CA GLY A 346 -10.45 23.03 -18.08
C GLY A 346 -11.51 23.18 -17.00
N PHE A 347 -12.48 22.27 -16.88
CA PHE A 347 -13.44 22.29 -15.76
C PHE A 347 -12.74 21.92 -14.44
N SER A 348 -12.87 22.77 -13.42
CA SER A 348 -12.41 22.50 -12.06
C SER A 348 -13.14 23.40 -11.06
N ILE A 349 -13.39 22.88 -9.85
CA ILE A 349 -14.03 23.61 -8.76
C ILE A 349 -12.97 24.00 -7.71
N PRO A 350 -12.59 25.29 -7.62
CA PRO A 350 -11.45 25.71 -6.79
C PRO A 350 -11.74 25.61 -5.29
N ASP A 351 -12.96 25.93 -4.85
CA ASP A 351 -13.31 26.03 -3.43
C ASP A 351 -14.81 25.77 -3.15
N GLU A 352 -15.15 25.75 -1.86
CA GLU A 352 -16.52 25.51 -1.38
C GLU A 352 -17.51 26.59 -1.85
N ALA A 353 -17.08 27.85 -1.98
CA ALA A 353 -17.96 28.93 -2.44
C ALA A 353 -18.31 28.77 -3.93
N ALA A 354 -17.34 28.36 -4.74
CA ALA A 354 -17.53 28.02 -6.15
C ALA A 354 -18.47 26.80 -6.31
N PHE A 355 -18.33 25.78 -5.46
CA PHE A 355 -19.26 24.65 -5.42
C PHE A 355 -20.68 25.09 -5.05
N CYS A 356 -20.84 25.93 -4.03
CA CYS A 356 -22.14 26.48 -3.63
C CYS A 356 -22.78 27.29 -4.76
N LEU A 357 -21.99 28.07 -5.51
CA LEU A 357 -22.47 28.81 -6.67
C LEU A 357 -23.04 27.87 -7.75
N LEU A 358 -22.33 26.79 -8.09
CA LEU A 358 -22.82 25.80 -9.05
C LEU A 358 -24.15 25.18 -8.59
N MET A 359 -24.26 24.80 -7.31
CA MET A 359 -25.50 24.24 -6.77
C MET A 359 -26.64 25.25 -6.74
N ASN A 360 -26.36 26.53 -6.48
CA ASN A 360 -27.36 27.59 -6.56
C ASN A 360 -27.84 27.82 -8.00
N ILE A 361 -26.93 27.79 -8.98
CA ILE A 361 -27.26 27.87 -10.41
C ILE A 361 -28.18 26.71 -10.79
N TYR A 362 -27.79 25.48 -10.44
CA TYR A 362 -28.60 24.31 -10.73
C TYR A 362 -29.97 24.37 -10.05
N GLY A 363 -30.04 24.72 -8.76
CA GLY A 363 -31.31 24.82 -8.02
C GLY A 363 -32.24 25.93 -8.49
N ARG A 364 -31.71 26.99 -9.11
CA ARG A 364 -32.50 28.02 -9.79
C ARG A 364 -33.02 27.53 -11.14
N ALA A 365 -32.18 26.81 -11.88
CA ALA A 365 -32.47 26.32 -13.22
C ALA A 365 -33.42 25.12 -13.26
N CYS A 366 -33.26 24.21 -12.30
CA CYS A 366 -33.95 22.93 -12.24
C CYS A 366 -34.48 22.69 -10.82
N LYS A 367 -35.72 22.21 -10.70
CA LYS A 367 -36.32 21.83 -9.41
C LYS A 367 -36.08 20.38 -9.03
N ASP A 368 -35.67 19.56 -9.99
CA ASP A 368 -35.34 18.17 -9.77
C ASP A 368 -34.01 18.06 -9.01
N PRO A 369 -33.77 16.96 -8.27
CA PRO A 369 -32.51 16.77 -7.59
C PRO A 369 -31.35 16.63 -8.60
N PHE A 370 -30.16 17.05 -8.19
CA PHE A 370 -28.96 17.02 -9.04
C PHE A 370 -28.72 15.61 -9.63
N PRO A 371 -28.41 15.47 -10.94
CA PRO A 371 -28.20 14.18 -11.58
C PRO A 371 -26.91 13.52 -11.08
N LEU A 372 -26.99 12.67 -10.05
CA LEU A 372 -25.80 12.01 -9.49
C LEU A 372 -25.07 11.16 -10.53
N HIS A 373 -25.77 10.59 -11.51
CA HIS A 373 -25.14 9.83 -12.59
C HIS A 373 -24.23 10.68 -13.48
N ALA A 374 -24.42 11.99 -13.55
CA ALA A 374 -23.54 12.89 -14.29
C ALA A 374 -22.13 12.91 -13.72
N VAL A 375 -21.96 12.70 -12.41
CA VAL A 375 -20.65 12.76 -11.72
C VAL A 375 -20.23 11.39 -11.18
N CYS A 376 -21.16 10.59 -10.69
CA CYS A 376 -20.91 9.29 -10.07
C CYS A 376 -21.29 8.10 -10.97
N GLY A 377 -21.82 8.34 -12.18
CA GLY A 377 -22.29 7.26 -13.07
C GLY A 377 -21.20 6.65 -13.93
N SER A 378 -20.13 7.40 -14.22
CA SER A 378 -18.98 6.95 -15.01
C SER A 378 -17.74 7.77 -14.69
N MET A 379 -16.57 7.23 -15.06
CA MET A 379 -15.32 7.97 -15.05
C MET A 379 -15.35 9.08 -16.10
N TRP A 380 -14.98 10.29 -15.68
CA TRP A 380 -14.81 11.42 -16.59
C TRP A 380 -13.50 11.31 -17.36
N THR A 381 -13.47 11.90 -18.55
CA THR A 381 -12.21 12.15 -19.27
C THR A 381 -11.36 13.17 -18.50
N ASN A 382 -11.99 14.23 -17.97
CA ASN A 382 -11.37 15.18 -17.05
C ASN A 382 -11.46 14.68 -15.60
N THR A 383 -10.57 13.76 -15.24
CA THR A 383 -10.51 13.16 -13.89
C THR A 383 -10.23 14.20 -12.79
N GLU A 384 -9.41 15.22 -13.07
CA GLU A 384 -9.14 16.33 -12.13
C GLU A 384 -10.40 17.15 -11.83
N GLY A 385 -11.19 17.44 -12.87
CA GLY A 385 -12.49 18.08 -12.73
C GLY A 385 -13.45 17.26 -11.87
N GLN A 386 -13.52 15.95 -12.10
CA GLN A 386 -14.35 15.04 -11.32
C GLN A 386 -13.92 15.00 -9.85
N ILE A 387 -12.62 14.90 -9.58
CA ILE A 387 -12.06 14.93 -8.21
C ILE A 387 -12.37 16.25 -7.52
N SER A 388 -12.21 17.38 -8.21
CA SER A 388 -12.52 18.70 -7.66
C SER A 388 -13.98 18.81 -7.25
N PHE A 389 -14.91 18.27 -8.06
CA PHE A 389 -16.32 18.22 -7.72
C PHE A 389 -16.58 17.31 -6.52
N LEU A 390 -16.09 16.07 -6.57
CA LEU A 390 -16.35 15.06 -5.54
C LEU A 390 -15.83 15.51 -4.16
N LYS A 391 -14.65 16.13 -4.11
CA LYS A 391 -14.04 16.66 -2.88
C LYS A 391 -14.94 17.64 -2.14
N HIS A 392 -15.61 18.53 -2.87
CA HIS A 392 -16.55 19.49 -2.29
C HIS A 392 -17.92 18.85 -2.03
N ALA A 393 -18.38 17.96 -2.90
CA ALA A 393 -19.67 17.29 -2.78
C ALA A 393 -19.76 16.41 -1.51
N ILE A 394 -18.71 15.64 -1.18
CA ILE A 394 -18.70 14.80 0.03
C ILE A 394 -18.70 15.61 1.32
N SER A 395 -18.15 16.82 1.29
CA SER A 395 -18.03 17.72 2.44
C SER A 395 -19.23 18.66 2.59
N ALA A 396 -20.03 18.80 1.53
CA ALA A 396 -21.15 19.74 1.49
C ALA A 396 -22.29 19.34 2.45
N PRO A 397 -22.93 20.32 3.13
CA PRO A 397 -24.15 20.09 3.89
C PRO A 397 -25.30 19.56 3.00
N ALA A 398 -26.19 18.76 3.58
CA ALA A 398 -27.35 18.17 2.88
C ALA A 398 -28.31 19.22 2.26
N THR A 399 -28.28 20.46 2.76
CA THR A 399 -29.05 21.59 2.20
C THR A 399 -28.49 22.11 0.89
N ILE A 400 -27.21 21.88 0.62
CA ILE A 400 -26.50 22.34 -0.58
C ILE A 400 -26.38 21.20 -1.58
N PHE A 401 -25.95 20.02 -1.11
CA PHE A 401 -25.82 18.83 -1.94
C PHE A 401 -26.10 17.57 -1.13
N THR A 402 -26.78 16.61 -1.74
CA THR A 402 -27.07 15.33 -1.09
C THR A 402 -27.00 14.19 -2.08
N PHE A 403 -26.58 13.02 -1.59
CA PHE A 403 -26.56 11.76 -2.30
C PHE A 403 -27.79 10.89 -1.99
N ALA A 404 -28.74 11.39 -1.18
CA ALA A 404 -29.89 10.63 -0.66
C ALA A 404 -30.87 10.13 -1.75
N HIS A 405 -30.76 10.63 -2.97
CA HIS A 405 -31.54 10.18 -4.13
C HIS A 405 -30.75 9.26 -5.08
N SER A 406 -29.57 8.77 -4.69
CA SER A 406 -28.88 7.73 -5.46
C SER A 406 -29.73 6.47 -5.56
N SER A 407 -29.72 5.84 -6.73
CA SER A 407 -30.40 4.56 -6.97
C SER A 407 -29.74 3.39 -6.24
N ARG A 408 -28.45 3.53 -5.90
CA ARG A 408 -27.62 2.51 -5.25
C ARG A 408 -27.15 2.99 -3.88
N LEU A 409 -28.10 3.20 -2.97
CA LEU A 409 -27.83 3.50 -1.56
C LEU A 409 -27.73 2.23 -0.72
N LEU A 410 -26.77 2.23 0.20
CA LEU A 410 -26.58 1.16 1.16
C LEU A 410 -27.74 1.14 2.17
N ALA A 411 -28.52 0.05 2.15
CA ALA A 411 -29.71 -0.11 3.00
C ALA A 411 -29.36 -0.80 4.32
N LEU A 412 -28.66 -0.10 5.22
CA LEU A 412 -28.34 -0.62 6.55
C LEU A 412 -28.85 0.31 7.67
N PRO A 413 -29.98 -0.03 8.33
CA PRO A 413 -30.57 0.78 9.40
C PRO A 413 -29.64 1.01 10.59
N ASP A 414 -28.76 0.03 10.87
CA ASP A 414 -27.81 0.06 11.98
C ASP A 414 -26.77 1.20 11.84
N PHE A 415 -26.55 1.70 10.62
CA PHE A 415 -25.60 2.78 10.35
C PHE A 415 -26.27 4.13 10.06
N ALA A 416 -27.60 4.25 10.14
CA ALA A 416 -28.33 5.45 9.72
C ALA A 416 -27.93 6.75 10.46
N SER A 417 -27.29 6.64 11.64
CA SER A 417 -26.74 7.77 12.40
C SER A 417 -25.25 8.03 12.17
N LEU A 418 -24.57 7.23 11.35
CA LEU A 418 -23.13 7.29 11.10
C LEU A 418 -22.85 8.02 9.78
N GLY A 419 -21.96 9.01 9.84
CA GLY A 419 -21.55 9.81 8.69
C GLY A 419 -22.24 11.18 8.56
N PRO A 420 -21.90 11.95 7.51
CA PRO A 420 -22.48 13.26 7.26
C PRO A 420 -23.92 13.11 6.77
N GLY A 421 -24.80 14.04 7.17
CA GLY A 421 -26.23 14.00 6.82
C GLY A 421 -26.53 14.10 5.31
N ASN A 422 -25.52 14.34 4.48
CA ASN A 422 -25.64 14.38 3.02
C ASN A 422 -25.70 12.99 2.36
N HIS A 423 -25.53 11.89 3.11
CA HIS A 423 -25.56 10.50 2.65
C HIS A 423 -24.42 10.08 1.71
N ALA A 424 -23.31 10.82 1.64
CA ALA A 424 -22.19 10.52 0.76
C ALA A 424 -21.70 9.07 0.87
N TRP A 425 -21.35 8.63 2.09
CA TRP A 425 -20.78 7.29 2.33
C TRP A 425 -21.79 6.14 2.27
N PHE A 426 -23.06 6.42 2.01
CA PHE A 426 -24.07 5.41 1.68
C PHE A 426 -24.20 5.20 0.17
N CYS A 427 -23.70 6.12 -0.66
CA CYS A 427 -23.80 6.08 -2.11
C CYS A 427 -22.76 5.12 -2.68
N LEU A 428 -23.20 3.98 -3.20
CA LEU A 428 -22.31 3.00 -3.82
C LEU A 428 -21.71 3.51 -5.13
N ASP A 429 -22.46 4.33 -5.88
CA ASP A 429 -21.97 4.95 -7.13
C ASP A 429 -20.76 5.88 -6.86
N LEU A 430 -20.82 6.65 -5.75
CA LEU A 430 -19.70 7.47 -5.31
C LEU A 430 -18.48 6.60 -4.97
N LEU A 431 -18.68 5.56 -4.16
CA LEU A 431 -17.60 4.67 -3.73
C LEU A 431 -16.95 3.96 -4.92
N GLU A 432 -17.74 3.54 -5.91
CA GLU A 432 -17.27 2.91 -7.13
C GLU A 432 -16.38 3.86 -7.95
N VAL A 433 -16.80 5.11 -8.15
CA VAL A 433 -15.99 6.11 -8.85
C VAL A 433 -14.71 6.45 -8.08
N LEU A 434 -14.75 6.56 -6.76
CA LEU A 434 -13.55 6.79 -5.95
C LEU A 434 -12.54 5.64 -6.08
N CYS A 435 -13.01 4.38 -6.08
CA CYS A 435 -12.16 3.23 -6.34
C CYS A 435 -11.54 3.28 -7.75
N GLN A 436 -12.33 3.61 -8.77
CA GLN A 436 -11.84 3.72 -10.15
C GLN A 436 -10.84 4.87 -10.32
N LEU A 437 -11.07 6.03 -9.71
CA LEU A 437 -10.14 7.17 -9.71
C LEU A 437 -8.80 6.80 -9.06
N ALA A 438 -8.82 6.06 -7.96
CA ALA A 438 -7.60 5.57 -7.32
C ALA A 438 -6.80 4.64 -8.25
N GLU A 439 -7.48 3.72 -8.96
CA GLU A 439 -6.83 2.80 -9.91
C GLU A 439 -6.23 3.48 -11.16
N VAL A 440 -6.68 4.70 -11.48
CA VAL A 440 -6.19 5.49 -12.63
C VAL A 440 -5.04 6.45 -12.23
N GLY A 441 -4.61 6.45 -10.96
CA GLY A 441 -3.44 7.21 -10.49
C GLY A 441 -3.75 8.35 -9.52
N HIS A 442 -5.01 8.57 -9.16
CA HIS A 442 -5.43 9.66 -8.26
C HIS A 442 -5.51 9.26 -6.79
N THR A 443 -4.75 8.25 -6.38
CA THR A 443 -4.81 7.64 -5.05
C THR A 443 -4.61 8.65 -3.93
N VAL A 444 -3.70 9.62 -4.08
CA VAL A 444 -3.44 10.65 -3.04
C VAL A 444 -4.66 11.52 -2.79
N SER A 445 -5.29 12.02 -3.86
CA SER A 445 -6.50 12.82 -3.79
C SER A 445 -7.66 12.04 -3.18
N VAL A 446 -7.84 10.78 -3.59
CA VAL A 446 -8.89 9.90 -3.04
C VAL A 446 -8.64 9.58 -1.56
N ARG A 447 -7.40 9.30 -1.14
CA ARG A 447 -7.06 9.07 0.27
C ARG A 447 -7.45 10.26 1.15
N SER A 448 -7.15 11.48 0.70
CA SER A 448 -7.54 12.69 1.45
C SER A 448 -9.06 12.83 1.63
N MET A 449 -9.86 12.29 0.69
CA MET A 449 -11.31 12.23 0.81
C MET A 449 -11.79 11.17 1.81
N LEU A 450 -11.01 10.09 2.00
CA LEU A 450 -11.32 9.00 2.92
C LEU A 450 -10.88 9.24 4.38
N ASP A 451 -10.10 10.28 4.66
CA ASP A 451 -9.65 10.61 6.03
C ASP A 451 -10.83 10.76 7.01
N TYR A 452 -11.89 11.44 6.58
CA TYR A 452 -13.10 11.61 7.39
C TYR A 452 -13.80 10.28 7.72
N PRO A 453 -14.22 9.46 6.73
CA PRO A 453 -14.93 8.22 7.03
C PRO A 453 -14.05 7.19 7.75
N LEU A 454 -12.73 7.14 7.50
CA LEU A 454 -11.82 6.28 8.26
C LEU A 454 -11.77 6.66 9.75
N GLY A 455 -11.81 7.95 10.07
CA GLY A 455 -11.80 8.42 11.46
C GLY A 455 -13.14 8.35 12.19
N HIS A 456 -14.27 8.47 11.47
CA HIS A 456 -15.59 8.67 12.10
C HIS A 456 -16.58 7.52 11.88
N CYS A 457 -16.53 6.86 10.72
CA CYS A 457 -17.47 5.78 10.38
C CYS A 457 -16.79 4.68 9.53
N PRO A 458 -15.68 4.08 10.00
CA PRO A 458 -14.92 3.09 9.24
C PRO A 458 -15.74 1.83 8.93
N GLU A 459 -16.75 1.51 9.75
CA GLU A 459 -17.63 0.37 9.53
C GLU A 459 -18.53 0.57 8.30
N LEU A 460 -19.11 1.78 8.19
CA LEU A 460 -19.96 2.15 7.06
C LEU A 460 -19.15 2.13 5.76
N LEU A 461 -17.96 2.73 5.79
CA LEU A 461 -17.05 2.76 4.63
C LEU A 461 -16.67 1.35 4.20
N LEU A 462 -16.25 0.50 5.14
CA LEU A 462 -15.78 -0.85 4.83
C LEU A 462 -16.91 -1.71 4.25
N VAL A 463 -18.12 -1.63 4.80
CA VAL A 463 -19.28 -2.37 4.28
C VAL A 463 -19.68 -1.84 2.90
N GLY A 464 -19.69 -0.52 2.71
CA GLY A 464 -19.94 0.10 1.42
C GLY A 464 -18.96 -0.35 0.35
N LEU A 465 -17.65 -0.33 0.66
CA LEU A 465 -16.60 -0.84 -0.23
C LEU A 465 -16.70 -2.34 -0.49
N GLY A 466 -17.25 -3.12 0.45
CA GLY A 466 -17.52 -4.54 0.25
C GLY A 466 -18.47 -4.82 -0.92
N HIS A 467 -19.39 -3.90 -1.23
CA HIS A 467 -20.30 -4.01 -2.37
C HIS A 467 -19.65 -3.67 -3.72
N ILE A 468 -18.45 -3.10 -3.70
CA ILE A 468 -17.74 -2.62 -4.90
C ILE A 468 -16.64 -3.61 -5.25
N ASN A 469 -16.59 -4.01 -6.52
CA ASN A 469 -15.51 -4.83 -7.05
C ASN A 469 -14.91 -4.11 -8.26
N THR A 470 -13.67 -3.65 -8.13
CA THR A 470 -12.92 -3.00 -9.21
C THR A 470 -11.87 -3.96 -9.77
N ALA A 471 -11.07 -3.51 -10.75
CA ALA A 471 -10.11 -4.39 -11.40
C ALA A 471 -9.03 -4.89 -10.43
N TYR A 472 -8.61 -4.03 -9.50
CA TYR A 472 -7.49 -4.29 -8.59
C TYR A 472 -7.88 -4.24 -7.11
N ASN A 473 -9.02 -3.64 -6.78
CA ASN A 473 -9.51 -3.48 -5.40
C ASN A 473 -8.50 -2.78 -4.46
N LEU A 474 -7.66 -1.89 -4.99
CA LEU A 474 -6.56 -1.24 -4.24
C LEU A 474 -7.08 -0.51 -3.00
N LEU A 475 -8.08 0.35 -3.19
CA LEU A 475 -8.65 1.16 -2.12
C LEU A 475 -9.37 0.30 -1.09
N GLN A 476 -10.06 -0.74 -1.56
CA GLN A 476 -10.77 -1.70 -0.71
C GLN A 476 -9.78 -2.44 0.20
N PHE A 477 -8.65 -2.90 -0.32
CA PHE A 477 -7.61 -3.58 0.47
C PHE A 477 -6.89 -2.65 1.44
N GLU A 478 -6.64 -1.41 1.03
CA GLU A 478 -6.06 -0.39 1.90
C GLU A 478 -6.98 -0.09 3.09
N VAL A 479 -8.25 0.23 2.82
CA VAL A 479 -9.25 0.50 3.87
C VAL A 479 -9.48 -0.73 4.74
N LEU A 480 -9.51 -1.93 4.16
CA LEU A 480 -9.61 -3.20 4.91
C LEU A 480 -8.45 -3.35 5.89
N SER A 481 -7.21 -3.15 5.44
CA SER A 481 -6.00 -3.29 6.26
C SER A 481 -6.01 -2.30 7.44
N CYS A 482 -6.52 -1.08 7.23
CA CYS A 482 -6.62 -0.07 8.27
C CYS A 482 -7.79 -0.30 9.24
N ALA A 483 -8.99 -0.59 8.74
CA ALA A 483 -10.22 -0.60 9.53
C ALA A 483 -10.56 -1.97 10.13
N PHE A 484 -10.28 -3.06 9.41
CA PHE A 484 -10.75 -4.39 9.78
C PHE A 484 -10.21 -4.90 11.12
N PRO A 485 -8.91 -4.74 11.47
CA PRO A 485 -8.40 -5.19 12.76
C PRO A 485 -9.08 -4.50 13.95
N ALA A 486 -9.35 -3.19 13.85
CA ALA A 486 -10.03 -2.43 14.89
C ALA A 486 -11.50 -2.86 15.05
N ILE A 487 -12.19 -3.09 13.93
CA ILE A 487 -13.58 -3.59 13.91
C ILE A 487 -13.68 -4.98 14.52
N LEU A 488 -12.73 -5.86 14.22
CA LEU A 488 -12.70 -7.24 14.70
C LEU A 488 -12.48 -7.34 16.22
N LYS A 489 -11.62 -6.48 16.77
CA LYS A 489 -11.37 -6.40 18.22
C LYS A 489 -12.56 -5.86 19.00
N ASP A 490 -13.37 -4.99 18.39
CA ASP A 490 -14.55 -4.42 19.02
C ASP A 490 -15.73 -5.41 19.00
N ALA A 491 -16.09 -5.93 20.19
CA ALA A 491 -17.18 -6.87 20.33
C ALA A 491 -18.56 -6.30 19.91
N THR A 492 -18.74 -4.97 19.95
CA THR A 492 -19.98 -4.32 19.54
C THR A 492 -20.18 -4.30 18.03
N LYS A 493 -19.09 -4.43 17.25
CA LYS A 493 -19.08 -4.32 15.79
C LYS A 493 -19.12 -5.68 15.08
N ARG A 494 -19.43 -6.76 15.80
CA ARG A 494 -19.49 -8.12 15.25
C ARG A 494 -20.45 -8.28 14.06
N ASN A 495 -21.53 -7.50 14.03
CA ASN A 495 -22.48 -7.52 12.90
C ASN A 495 -21.84 -7.05 11.59
N VAL A 496 -20.83 -6.16 11.66
CA VAL A 496 -20.10 -5.66 10.47
C VAL A 496 -19.42 -6.81 9.74
N VAL A 497 -18.72 -7.69 10.48
CA VAL A 497 -18.04 -8.86 9.89
C VAL A 497 -19.04 -9.85 9.31
N ASN A 498 -20.21 -10.00 9.94
CA ASN A 498 -21.30 -10.81 9.39
C ASN A 498 -21.83 -10.24 8.06
N TYR A 499 -22.07 -8.92 8.00
CA TYR A 499 -22.48 -8.25 6.76
C TYR A 499 -21.42 -8.45 5.67
N LEU A 500 -20.15 -8.20 5.97
CA LEU A 500 -19.05 -8.36 5.02
C LEU A 500 -18.95 -9.78 4.48
N TRP A 501 -19.10 -10.81 5.33
CA TRP A 501 -19.06 -12.20 4.89
C TRP A 501 -20.16 -12.51 3.85
N HIS A 502 -21.36 -11.95 4.03
CA HIS A 502 -22.47 -12.18 3.11
C HIS A 502 -22.40 -11.34 1.83
N ILE A 503 -21.79 -10.16 1.89
CA ILE A 503 -21.63 -9.26 0.75
C ILE A 503 -20.44 -9.69 -0.11
N ASN A 504 -19.27 -9.86 0.52
CA ASN A 504 -18.02 -10.15 -0.15
C ASN A 504 -17.15 -11.10 0.72
N PRO A 505 -17.32 -12.42 0.54
CA PRO A 505 -16.53 -13.42 1.24
C PRO A 505 -15.04 -13.27 0.98
N CYS A 506 -14.62 -12.94 -0.25
CA CYS A 506 -13.21 -12.80 -0.63
C CYS A 506 -12.53 -11.67 0.16
N LEU A 507 -13.18 -10.51 0.25
CA LEU A 507 -12.67 -9.38 1.03
C LEU A 507 -12.59 -9.72 2.53
N THR A 508 -13.56 -10.47 3.05
CA THR A 508 -13.57 -10.93 4.45
C THR A 508 -12.44 -11.92 4.74
N LEU A 509 -12.22 -12.89 3.84
CA LEU A 509 -11.12 -13.84 3.94
C LEU A 509 -9.77 -13.12 3.90
N ARG A 510 -9.63 -12.13 3.02
CA ARG A 510 -8.43 -11.28 2.97
C ARG A 510 -8.22 -10.55 4.30
N GLY A 511 -9.28 -9.98 4.89
CA GLY A 511 -9.20 -9.30 6.19
C GLY A 511 -8.78 -10.25 7.32
N PHE A 512 -9.25 -11.49 7.31
CA PHE A 512 -8.79 -12.52 8.26
C PHE A 512 -7.31 -12.84 8.08
N VAL A 513 -6.86 -13.00 6.84
CA VAL A 513 -5.46 -13.26 6.51
C VAL A 513 -4.58 -12.05 6.82
N ASP A 514 -5.02 -10.80 6.63
CA ASP A 514 -4.17 -9.64 6.92
C ASP A 514 -4.07 -9.37 8.43
N ALA A 515 -5.14 -9.65 9.20
CA ALA A 515 -5.19 -9.40 10.64
C ALA A 515 -4.56 -10.50 11.51
N HIS A 516 -4.22 -11.67 10.96
CA HIS A 516 -3.81 -12.84 11.74
C HIS A 516 -2.49 -12.69 12.50
N SER A 517 -1.62 -11.77 12.08
CA SER A 517 -0.35 -11.46 12.75
C SER A 517 -0.55 -10.97 14.19
N ASP A 518 -1.74 -10.43 14.50
CA ASP A 518 -2.12 -10.07 15.86
C ASP A 518 -2.85 -11.24 16.56
N PRO A 519 -2.29 -11.79 17.65
CA PRO A 519 -2.90 -12.91 18.39
C PRO A 519 -4.31 -12.62 18.91
N SER A 520 -4.61 -11.36 19.26
CA SER A 520 -5.96 -10.98 19.70
C SER A 520 -6.98 -11.04 18.57
N CYS A 521 -6.59 -10.61 17.37
CA CYS A 521 -7.43 -10.72 16.17
C CYS A 521 -7.68 -12.19 15.83
N LEU A 522 -6.66 -13.05 15.88
CA LEU A 522 -6.81 -14.48 15.58
C LEU A 522 -7.89 -15.15 16.44
N LEU A 523 -7.89 -14.92 17.76
CA LEU A 523 -8.92 -15.46 18.66
C LEU A 523 -10.33 -14.95 18.30
N ARG A 524 -10.44 -13.66 17.94
CA ARG A 524 -11.70 -13.08 17.48
C ARG A 524 -12.17 -13.66 16.15
N ILE A 525 -11.25 -14.00 15.23
CA ILE A 525 -11.58 -14.70 13.98
C ILE A 525 -12.16 -16.08 14.29
N VAL A 526 -11.57 -16.82 15.24
CA VAL A 526 -12.09 -18.13 15.68
C VAL A 526 -13.51 -18.00 16.22
N ASP A 527 -13.78 -17.00 17.07
CA ASP A 527 -15.12 -16.72 17.59
C ASP A 527 -16.11 -16.49 16.44
N VAL A 528 -15.79 -15.55 15.53
CA VAL A 528 -16.62 -15.23 14.36
C VAL A 528 -16.87 -16.47 13.49
N CYS A 529 -15.84 -17.28 13.24
CA CYS A 529 -15.95 -18.50 12.44
C CYS A 529 -16.90 -19.52 13.07
N HIS A 530 -16.88 -19.67 14.39
CA HIS A 530 -17.80 -20.55 15.12
C HIS A 530 -19.23 -20.00 15.12
N ASP A 531 -19.37 -18.70 15.33
CA ASP A 531 -20.64 -18.01 15.40
C ASP A 531 -21.42 -18.04 14.07
N LEU A 532 -20.72 -17.77 12.97
CA LEU A 532 -21.27 -17.81 11.62
C LEU A 532 -21.30 -19.24 11.05
N LYS A 533 -20.66 -20.20 11.73
CA LYS A 533 -20.47 -21.59 11.26
C LYS A 533 -19.76 -21.68 9.90
N ILE A 534 -18.76 -20.83 9.70
CA ILE A 534 -18.00 -20.71 8.44
C ILE A 534 -16.58 -21.28 8.53
N LEU A 535 -16.18 -21.83 9.68
CA LEU A 535 -14.81 -22.31 9.91
C LEU A 535 -14.29 -23.23 8.78
N SER A 536 -15.07 -24.22 8.35
CA SER A 536 -14.67 -25.09 7.24
C SER A 536 -14.51 -24.34 5.92
N ALA A 537 -15.43 -23.42 5.59
CA ALA A 537 -15.35 -22.63 4.36
C ALA A 537 -14.11 -21.73 4.35
N VAL A 538 -13.73 -21.16 5.49
CA VAL A 538 -12.51 -20.37 5.65
C VAL A 538 -11.27 -21.24 5.44
N LEU A 539 -11.15 -22.36 6.15
CA LEU A 539 -9.99 -23.26 6.05
C LEU A 539 -9.74 -23.80 4.63
N GLU A 540 -10.81 -24.00 3.86
CA GLU A 540 -10.75 -24.45 2.46
C GLU A 540 -10.33 -23.34 1.46
N SER A 541 -10.52 -22.07 1.84
CA SER A 541 -10.41 -20.92 0.91
C SER A 541 -9.23 -19.99 1.23
N THR A 542 -8.34 -20.38 2.14
CA THR A 542 -7.20 -19.57 2.59
C THR A 542 -5.86 -20.30 2.45
N PRO A 543 -4.72 -19.57 2.39
CA PRO A 543 -3.39 -20.18 2.33
C PRO A 543 -3.11 -21.11 3.51
N PHE A 544 -2.33 -22.18 3.27
CA PHE A 544 -2.06 -23.22 4.28
C PHE A 544 -1.46 -22.67 5.57
N ALA A 545 -0.51 -21.73 5.46
CA ALA A 545 0.10 -21.04 6.60
C ALA A 545 -0.97 -20.46 7.56
N PHE A 546 -1.98 -19.78 7.01
CA PHE A 546 -3.06 -19.21 7.81
C PHE A 546 -4.05 -20.29 8.28
N SER A 547 -4.48 -21.20 7.39
CA SER A 547 -5.44 -22.26 7.73
C SER A 547 -4.95 -23.15 8.87
N ILE A 548 -3.67 -23.50 8.90
CA ILE A 548 -3.06 -24.31 9.96
C ILE A 548 -3.12 -23.58 11.31
N ARG A 549 -2.72 -22.31 11.34
CA ARG A 549 -2.78 -21.45 12.55
C ARG A 549 -4.20 -21.29 13.06
N LEU A 550 -5.15 -21.01 12.16
CA LEU A 550 -6.55 -20.87 12.51
C LEU A 550 -7.16 -22.19 13.01
N ALA A 551 -6.85 -23.31 12.36
CA ALA A 551 -7.31 -24.64 12.79
C ALA A 551 -6.75 -25.03 14.15
N ALA A 552 -5.47 -24.72 14.41
CA ALA A 552 -4.85 -24.91 15.72
C ALA A 552 -5.52 -24.04 16.79
N ALA A 553 -5.75 -22.75 16.52
CA ALA A 553 -6.43 -21.84 17.44
C ALA A 553 -7.91 -22.21 17.68
N ALA A 554 -8.59 -22.77 16.68
CA ALA A 554 -9.96 -23.25 16.79
C ALA A 554 -10.07 -24.62 17.47
N CYS A 555 -8.95 -25.35 17.62
CA CYS A 555 -8.90 -26.63 18.28
C CYS A 555 -9.14 -26.43 19.78
N ARG A 556 -10.36 -26.76 20.23
CA ARG A 556 -10.67 -26.92 21.65
C ARG A 556 -10.20 -28.30 22.12
N LYS A 557 -10.56 -28.70 23.34
CA LYS A 557 -10.23 -30.02 23.93
C LYS A 557 -10.62 -31.26 23.11
N ASP A 558 -11.40 -31.13 22.04
CA ASP A 558 -11.74 -32.23 21.13
C ASP A 558 -10.90 -32.16 19.86
N HIS A 559 -9.87 -33.00 19.80
CA HIS A 559 -8.89 -33.01 18.71
C HIS A 559 -9.37 -33.83 17.48
N SER A 560 -10.52 -34.51 17.57
CA SER A 560 -10.97 -35.44 16.53
C SER A 560 -11.26 -34.76 15.18
N HIS A 561 -11.81 -33.54 15.23
CA HIS A 561 -12.09 -32.74 14.04
C HIS A 561 -10.80 -32.24 13.36
N LEU A 562 -9.80 -31.82 14.15
CA LEU A 562 -8.51 -31.39 13.65
C LEU A 562 -7.74 -32.56 13.02
N GLU A 563 -7.69 -33.71 13.69
CA GLU A 563 -7.02 -34.91 13.16
C GLU A 563 -7.62 -35.33 11.81
N LYS A 564 -8.96 -35.37 11.71
CA LYS A 564 -9.64 -35.72 10.47
C LYS A 564 -9.31 -34.73 9.33
N TRP A 565 -9.38 -33.43 9.61
CA TRP A 565 -9.06 -32.39 8.63
C TRP A 565 -7.61 -32.46 8.16
N LEU A 566 -6.66 -32.67 9.09
CA LEU A 566 -5.24 -32.84 8.76
C LEU A 566 -5.02 -34.06 7.86
N THR A 567 -5.62 -35.22 8.18
CA THR A 567 -5.53 -36.41 7.34
C THR A 567 -6.08 -36.16 5.94
N GLU A 568 -7.24 -35.51 5.82
CA GLU A 568 -7.84 -35.17 4.52
C GLU A 568 -6.91 -34.25 3.70
N LYS A 569 -6.37 -33.18 4.30
CA LYS A 569 -5.44 -32.26 3.61
C LYS A 569 -4.11 -32.90 3.22
N LEU A 570 -3.54 -33.73 4.10
CA LEU A 570 -2.30 -34.47 3.83
C LEU A 570 -2.46 -35.44 2.65
N THR A 571 -3.60 -36.12 2.54
CA THR A 571 -3.84 -37.04 1.41
C THR A 571 -3.96 -36.33 0.06
N VAL A 572 -4.47 -35.10 0.04
CA VAL A 572 -4.68 -34.31 -1.19
C VAL A 572 -3.42 -33.56 -1.61
N TYR A 573 -2.79 -32.82 -0.69
CA TYR A 573 -1.72 -31.85 -1.02
C TYR A 573 -0.29 -32.34 -0.73
N LYS A 574 -0.13 -33.44 0.01
CA LYS A 574 1.16 -34.12 0.26
C LYS A 574 2.25 -33.16 0.78
N ASP A 575 3.44 -33.16 0.18
CA ASP A 575 4.66 -32.51 0.69
C ASP A 575 4.47 -31.01 0.98
N GLY A 576 3.78 -30.25 0.12
CA GLY A 576 3.61 -28.80 0.31
C GLY A 576 2.78 -28.42 1.54
N PHE A 577 1.85 -29.27 1.97
CA PHE A 577 1.09 -29.05 3.21
C PHE A 577 1.88 -29.51 4.45
N VAL A 578 2.74 -30.52 4.29
CA VAL A 578 3.58 -31.03 5.38
C VAL A 578 4.62 -30.00 5.78
N GLU A 579 5.27 -29.36 4.80
CA GLU A 579 6.27 -28.31 5.04
C GLU A 579 5.68 -27.18 5.91
N GLU A 580 4.48 -26.72 5.58
CA GLU A 580 3.78 -25.71 6.38
C GLU A 580 3.40 -26.21 7.79
N CYS A 581 3.02 -27.49 7.94
CA CYS A 581 2.79 -28.08 9.27
C CYS A 581 4.08 -28.14 10.11
N VAL A 582 5.21 -28.47 9.48
CA VAL A 582 6.53 -28.49 10.12
C VAL A 582 6.95 -27.08 10.54
N ASN A 583 6.73 -26.08 9.69
CA ASN A 583 6.99 -24.67 10.00
C ASN A 583 6.16 -24.19 11.19
N PHE A 584 4.87 -24.53 11.23
CA PHE A 584 4.00 -24.24 12.38
C PHE A 584 4.50 -24.90 13.67
N LEU A 585 4.89 -26.17 13.64
CA LEU A 585 5.41 -26.87 14.82
C LEU A 585 6.68 -26.21 15.36
N LYS A 586 7.63 -25.83 14.49
CA LYS A 586 8.83 -25.07 14.87
C LYS A 586 8.47 -23.76 15.55
N GLU A 587 7.53 -23.01 14.98
CA GLU A 587 7.07 -21.73 15.52
C GLU A 587 6.43 -21.89 16.89
N ALA A 588 5.50 -22.84 17.06
CA ALA A 588 4.83 -23.12 18.32
C ALA A 588 5.84 -23.54 19.41
N MET A 589 6.82 -24.37 19.07
CA MET A 589 7.88 -24.79 19.98
C MET A 589 8.81 -23.62 20.37
N ASN A 590 9.16 -22.75 19.44
CA ASN A 590 10.01 -21.59 19.71
C ASN A 590 9.27 -20.52 20.54
N ALA A 591 7.99 -20.28 20.26
CA ALA A 591 7.17 -19.30 20.98
C ALA A 591 6.98 -19.69 22.46
N ALA A 592 6.81 -20.98 22.76
CA ALA A 592 6.71 -21.49 24.13
C ALA A 592 7.99 -21.29 24.97
N SER A 593 9.15 -21.06 24.35
CA SER A 593 10.42 -20.81 25.06
C SER A 593 10.49 -19.40 25.64
N TYR A 594 9.87 -18.41 25.00
CA TYR A 594 9.95 -17.01 25.40
C TYR A 594 8.97 -16.64 26.53
N VAL A 595 7.87 -17.41 26.71
CA VAL A 595 6.86 -17.13 27.75
C VAL A 595 7.37 -17.43 29.17
N VAL A 596 8.42 -18.23 29.31
CA VAL A 596 9.02 -18.58 30.62
C VAL A 596 9.83 -17.40 31.20
N GLU A 597 10.25 -16.44 30.38
CA GLU A 597 10.90 -15.19 30.83
C GLU A 597 9.87 -14.04 30.84
N GLY A 598 9.14 -13.92 31.96
CA GLY A 598 7.92 -13.13 32.06
C GLY A 598 8.03 -11.65 31.65
N THR A 599 7.25 -11.26 30.63
CA THR A 599 6.60 -9.94 30.44
C THR A 599 5.71 -9.94 29.17
N THR A 600 4.77 -10.87 29.02
CA THR A 600 3.86 -10.91 27.85
C THR A 600 2.40 -10.61 28.20
N GLU A 601 1.74 -9.84 27.32
CA GLU A 601 0.33 -9.47 27.42
C GLU A 601 -0.58 -10.72 27.38
N GLN A 602 -1.65 -10.74 28.19
CA GLN A 602 -2.56 -11.89 28.37
C GLN A 602 -3.05 -12.58 27.07
N PRO A 603 -3.36 -11.88 25.95
CA PRO A 603 -3.81 -12.53 24.72
C PRO A 603 -2.74 -13.39 24.05
N GLN A 604 -1.47 -12.97 24.10
CA GLN A 604 -0.38 -13.71 23.46
C GLN A 604 -0.09 -15.02 24.19
N ALA A 605 -0.13 -15.01 25.52
CA ALA A 605 0.03 -16.23 26.33
C ALA A 605 -1.06 -17.28 26.00
N SER A 606 -2.31 -16.85 25.85
CA SER A 606 -3.43 -17.77 25.55
C SER A 606 -3.33 -18.42 24.16
N VAL A 607 -2.82 -17.71 23.15
CA VAL A 607 -2.62 -18.27 21.80
C VAL A 607 -1.44 -19.24 21.78
N VAL A 608 -0.35 -18.91 22.47
CA VAL A 608 0.83 -19.81 22.59
C VAL A 608 0.45 -21.11 23.30
N ASP A 609 -0.34 -21.04 24.37
CA ASP A 609 -0.88 -22.22 25.05
C ASP A 609 -1.78 -23.06 24.13
N THR A 610 -2.65 -22.41 23.36
CA THR A 610 -3.55 -23.10 22.41
C THR A 610 -2.77 -23.79 21.29
N TYR A 611 -1.73 -23.15 20.75
CA TYR A 611 -0.84 -23.76 19.76
C TYR A 611 -0.05 -24.93 20.34
N TRP A 612 0.41 -24.81 21.59
CA TRP A 612 1.08 -25.90 22.28
C TRP A 612 0.17 -27.10 22.51
N GLU A 613 -1.10 -26.88 22.88
CA GLU A 613 -2.13 -27.92 23.01
C GLU A 613 -2.49 -28.56 21.66
N ALA A 614 -2.32 -27.84 20.55
CA ALA A 614 -2.52 -28.36 19.20
C ALA A 614 -1.31 -29.17 18.67
N CYS A 615 -0.11 -29.08 19.23
CA CYS A 615 1.06 -29.84 18.75
C CYS A 615 0.85 -31.39 18.72
N PRO A 616 0.27 -32.05 19.75
CA PRO A 616 0.05 -33.50 19.75
C PRO A 616 -0.74 -34.06 18.55
N PRO A 617 -1.92 -33.53 18.16
CA PRO A 617 -2.65 -34.04 17.00
C PRO A 617 -1.87 -33.84 15.69
N PHE A 618 -1.14 -32.75 15.51
CA PHE A 618 -0.26 -32.57 14.35
C PHE A 618 0.83 -33.64 14.30
N ILE A 619 1.55 -33.84 15.40
CA ILE A 619 2.62 -34.84 15.50
C ILE A 619 2.07 -36.26 15.22
N LYS A 620 0.95 -36.62 15.84
CA LYS A 620 0.32 -37.95 15.68
C LYS A 620 -0.08 -38.22 14.23
N VAL A 621 -0.75 -37.27 13.57
CA VAL A 621 -1.20 -37.46 12.18
C VAL A 621 0.01 -37.51 11.24
N LEU A 622 0.96 -36.60 11.36
CA LEU A 622 2.17 -36.59 10.53
C LEU A 622 2.99 -37.88 10.70
N GLN A 623 3.11 -38.39 11.94
CA GLN A 623 3.79 -39.65 12.20
C GLN A 623 3.09 -40.87 11.58
N SER A 624 1.74 -40.88 11.56
CA SER A 624 0.98 -41.95 10.94
C SER A 624 1.15 -42.03 9.41
N HIS A 625 1.55 -40.91 8.79
CA HIS A 625 1.74 -40.78 7.34
C HIS A 625 3.21 -40.75 6.90
N LEU A 626 4.18 -40.83 7.84
CA LEU A 626 5.63 -40.84 7.61
C LEU A 626 6.09 -41.85 6.54
N GLY A 627 5.43 -43.01 6.45
CA GLY A 627 5.85 -44.10 5.57
C GLY A 627 5.24 -44.10 4.15
N GLN A 628 4.30 -43.22 3.84
CA GLN A 628 3.53 -43.28 2.58
C GLN A 628 3.57 -41.99 1.75
N LEU A 629 3.87 -40.83 2.34
CA LEU A 629 3.60 -39.53 1.70
C LEU A 629 4.73 -38.48 1.78
N LEU A 630 5.85 -38.76 2.47
CA LEU A 630 6.89 -37.76 2.76
C LEU A 630 8.20 -38.02 2.01
N SER A 631 8.84 -36.94 1.51
CA SER A 631 10.25 -36.95 1.13
C SER A 631 11.16 -37.31 2.31
N ASN A 632 12.27 -38.01 2.05
CA ASN A 632 13.22 -38.46 3.07
C ASN A 632 13.73 -37.30 3.96
N GLN A 633 13.94 -36.12 3.37
CA GLN A 633 14.44 -34.93 4.07
C GLN A 633 13.44 -34.38 5.12
N LEU A 634 12.16 -34.27 4.76
CA LEU A 634 11.09 -33.85 5.68
C LEU A 634 10.82 -34.89 6.76
N SER A 635 11.04 -36.18 6.45
CA SER A 635 10.85 -37.28 7.40
C SER A 635 11.86 -37.25 8.55
N ASP A 636 13.10 -36.83 8.28
CA ASP A 636 14.16 -36.73 9.27
C ASP A 636 13.98 -35.49 10.15
N GLU A 637 13.60 -34.36 9.54
CA GLU A 637 13.29 -33.11 10.25
C GLU A 637 12.08 -33.27 11.18
N LEU A 638 11.02 -33.95 10.73
CA LEU A 638 9.87 -34.26 11.58
C LEU A 638 10.26 -35.15 12.77
N ARG A 639 11.15 -36.13 12.56
CA ARG A 639 11.64 -37.03 13.63
C ARG A 639 12.41 -36.25 14.70
N GLU A 640 13.22 -35.29 14.29
CA GLU A 640 13.93 -34.38 15.20
C GLU A 640 12.98 -33.52 16.02
N LEU A 641 11.97 -32.91 15.38
CA LEU A 641 10.96 -32.10 16.07
C LEU A 641 10.10 -32.92 17.03
N CYS A 642 9.75 -34.16 16.69
CA CYS A 642 9.04 -35.05 17.60
C CYS A 642 9.87 -35.38 18.84
N ALA A 643 11.17 -35.64 18.67
CA ALA A 643 12.07 -35.90 19.79
C ALA A 643 12.25 -34.67 20.70
N LEU A 644 12.32 -33.47 20.12
CA LEU A 644 12.34 -32.20 20.86
C LEU A 644 11.03 -31.95 21.63
N TYR A 645 9.88 -32.30 21.05
CA TYR A 645 8.60 -32.20 21.74
C TYR A 645 8.48 -33.18 22.92
N GLU A 646 8.88 -34.44 22.71
CA GLU A 646 8.86 -35.48 23.74
C GLU A 646 9.83 -35.18 24.90
N SER A 647 11.02 -34.62 24.61
CA SER A 647 11.98 -34.24 25.66
C SER A 647 11.45 -33.10 26.54
N ARG A 648 10.70 -32.15 25.96
CA ARG A 648 10.09 -31.02 26.69
C ARG A 648 8.89 -31.42 27.54
N ASN A 649 8.13 -32.44 27.11
CA ASN A 649 6.98 -32.96 27.87
C ASN A 649 7.34 -34.03 28.91
N GLN A 650 8.56 -34.59 28.89
CA GLN A 650 9.04 -35.56 29.89
C GLN A 650 9.68 -34.89 31.12
N GLY A 651 8.98 -33.92 31.72
CA GLY A 651 9.25 -33.37 33.06
C GLY A 651 8.00 -33.38 33.95
N PRO A 652 8.16 -33.57 35.27
CA PRO A 652 7.94 -34.82 35.97
C PRO A 652 6.44 -35.14 36.22
N VAL A 653 5.86 -36.15 35.56
CA VAL A 653 4.63 -36.79 36.03
C VAL A 653 4.70 -38.32 35.90
N ALA A 654 4.57 -38.96 37.08
CA ALA A 654 4.15 -40.33 37.34
C ALA A 654 5.04 -41.51 36.89
N ARG A 655 5.98 -41.89 37.77
CA ARG A 655 6.15 -43.32 38.11
C ARG A 655 5.89 -43.52 39.59
N ASP A 656 5.00 -44.46 39.87
CA ASP A 656 4.52 -44.88 41.18
C ASP A 656 5.60 -45.52 42.09
N ILE A 657 5.53 -45.19 43.40
CA ILE A 657 6.09 -45.87 44.61
C ILE A 657 7.58 -45.62 44.96
N PRO A 658 7.99 -45.46 46.25
CA PRO A 658 7.48 -44.63 47.36
C PRO A 658 8.57 -43.66 47.92
N THR A 659 8.16 -42.62 48.66
CA THR A 659 8.93 -41.84 49.67
C THR A 659 10.47 -41.91 49.67
N SER A 660 11.17 -40.82 49.26
CA SER A 660 12.25 -40.15 50.04
C SER A 660 12.96 -39.03 49.23
N GLU A 661 12.71 -37.78 49.63
CA GLU A 661 13.54 -36.54 49.65
C GLU A 661 14.68 -36.25 48.64
N GLY A 662 14.62 -35.04 48.02
CA GLY A 662 15.78 -34.21 47.58
C GLY A 662 15.71 -33.62 46.15
N GLY A 663 15.28 -32.36 45.98
CA GLY A 663 14.92 -31.71 44.69
C GLY A 663 16.03 -30.95 43.93
N SER A 664 15.73 -30.54 42.68
CA SER A 664 16.62 -29.88 41.71
C SER A 664 17.12 -28.48 42.13
N ASP A 665 16.37 -27.76 42.96
CA ASP A 665 16.75 -26.41 43.42
C ASP A 665 18.05 -26.42 44.24
N ASP A 666 18.34 -27.49 44.97
CA ASP A 666 19.58 -27.60 45.73
C ASP A 666 20.81 -27.78 44.81
N VAL A 667 20.61 -28.27 43.58
CA VAL A 667 21.70 -28.52 42.60
C VAL A 667 22.11 -27.22 41.92
N GLU A 668 21.16 -26.37 41.53
CA GLU A 668 21.45 -25.06 40.93
C GLU A 668 22.11 -24.09 41.94
N VAL A 669 21.64 -24.10 43.19
CA VAL A 669 22.25 -23.30 44.27
C VAL A 669 23.70 -23.74 44.52
N GLU A 670 23.95 -25.05 44.51
CA GLU A 670 25.29 -25.62 44.69
C GLU A 670 26.21 -25.35 43.48
N ALA A 671 25.70 -25.48 42.26
CA ALA A 671 26.41 -25.11 41.02
C ALA A 671 26.80 -23.62 40.99
N ASN A 672 25.87 -22.73 41.34
CA ASN A 672 26.13 -21.29 41.41
C ASN A 672 27.12 -20.94 42.53
N ALA A 673 27.08 -21.65 43.67
CA ALA A 673 28.07 -21.47 44.73
C ALA A 673 29.49 -21.79 44.24
N TYR A 674 29.67 -22.84 43.43
CA TYR A 674 30.98 -23.15 42.85
C TYR A 674 31.46 -22.06 41.88
N PHE A 675 30.61 -21.55 40.99
CA PHE A 675 30.97 -20.42 40.12
C PHE A 675 31.34 -19.16 40.92
N HIS A 676 30.58 -18.83 41.98
CA HIS A 676 30.90 -17.71 42.86
C HIS A 676 32.24 -17.91 43.58
N GLN A 677 32.56 -19.11 44.06
CA GLN A 677 33.85 -19.42 44.68
C GLN A 677 35.00 -19.25 43.68
N MET A 678 34.80 -19.60 42.41
CA MET A 678 35.82 -19.41 41.37
C MET A 678 36.03 -17.94 41.03
N PHE A 679 34.95 -17.19 40.78
CA PHE A 679 35.06 -15.77 40.44
C PHE A 679 35.53 -14.90 41.60
N SER A 680 35.33 -15.33 42.84
CA SER A 680 35.89 -14.69 44.05
C SER A 680 37.32 -15.11 44.38
N GLY A 681 37.91 -16.06 43.62
CA GLY A 681 39.28 -16.54 43.81
C GLY A 681 39.46 -17.48 45.01
N GLN A 682 38.39 -18.03 45.56
CA GLN A 682 38.43 -19.03 46.65
C GLN A 682 38.82 -20.42 46.14
N ILE A 683 38.49 -20.73 44.90
CA ILE A 683 38.95 -21.94 44.19
C ILE A 683 39.63 -21.52 42.88
N ASN A 684 40.73 -22.20 42.54
CA ASN A 684 41.41 -22.00 41.26
C ASN A 684 40.72 -22.81 40.16
N ILE A 685 40.88 -22.36 38.90
CA ILE A 685 40.30 -23.03 37.73
C ILE A 685 40.76 -24.49 37.61
N ASP A 686 42.03 -24.79 37.88
CA ASP A 686 42.54 -26.17 37.86
C ASP A 686 41.81 -27.08 38.85
N VAL A 687 41.41 -26.54 40.01
CA VAL A 687 40.66 -27.28 41.04
C VAL A 687 39.21 -27.48 40.59
N MET A 688 38.62 -26.47 39.94
CA MET A 688 37.29 -26.58 39.32
C MET A 688 37.26 -27.67 38.24
N ILE A 689 38.25 -27.70 37.35
CA ILE A 689 38.34 -28.70 36.29
C ILE A 689 38.52 -30.10 36.86
N GLN A 690 39.35 -30.26 37.89
CA GLN A 690 39.51 -31.55 38.57
C GLN A 690 38.21 -32.02 39.23
N MET A 691 37.45 -31.10 39.84
CA MET A 691 36.14 -31.39 40.42
C MET A 691 35.14 -31.83 39.35
N LEU A 692 35.01 -31.07 38.25
CA LEU A 692 34.12 -31.40 37.14
C LEU A 692 34.49 -32.73 36.49
N THR A 693 35.78 -33.02 36.34
CA THR A 693 36.27 -34.31 35.81
C THR A 693 35.88 -35.46 36.73
N ARG A 694 35.99 -35.27 38.05
CA ARG A 694 35.55 -36.27 39.03
C ARG A 694 34.04 -36.46 39.01
N PHE A 695 33.27 -35.38 38.95
CA PHE A 695 31.80 -35.43 38.95
C PHE A 695 31.25 -36.08 37.67
N LYS A 696 31.92 -35.89 36.53
CA LYS A 696 31.60 -36.55 35.27
C LYS A 696 31.64 -38.08 35.36
N GLU A 697 32.62 -38.64 36.07
CA GLU A 697 32.81 -40.09 36.22
C GLU A 697 32.27 -40.65 37.54
N SER A 698 31.62 -39.81 38.35
CA SER A 698 31.15 -40.21 39.66
C SER A 698 29.97 -41.18 39.58
N PRO A 699 29.93 -42.24 40.41
CA PRO A 699 28.76 -43.10 40.55
C PRO A 699 27.61 -42.41 41.33
N ASP A 700 27.86 -41.25 41.95
CA ASP A 700 26.83 -40.47 42.64
C ASP A 700 26.00 -39.63 41.65
N LYS A 701 24.69 -39.88 41.63
CA LYS A 701 23.72 -39.17 40.77
C LYS A 701 23.66 -37.68 41.08
N ARG A 702 23.96 -37.26 42.32
CA ARG A 702 23.96 -35.85 42.69
C ARG A 702 25.15 -35.13 42.08
N GLU A 703 26.36 -35.69 42.18
CA GLU A 703 27.56 -35.13 41.57
C GLU A 703 27.43 -35.02 40.03
N GLN A 704 26.84 -36.03 39.37
CA GLN A 704 26.55 -35.96 37.93
C GLN A 704 25.53 -34.87 37.57
N SER A 705 24.53 -34.63 38.43
CA SER A 705 23.53 -33.59 38.21
C SER A 705 24.14 -32.19 38.35
N ILE A 706 25.02 -31.98 39.34
CA ILE A 706 25.78 -30.74 39.50
C ILE A 706 26.70 -30.51 38.29
N PHE A 707 27.39 -31.54 37.81
CA PHE A 707 28.21 -31.45 36.60
C PHE A 707 27.40 -31.00 35.38
N ASN A 708 26.26 -31.66 35.11
CA ASN A 708 25.42 -31.31 33.96
C ASN A 708 24.87 -29.88 34.06
N CYS A 709 24.44 -29.46 35.26
CA CYS A 709 23.97 -28.10 35.52
C CYS A 709 25.08 -27.06 35.28
N MET A 710 26.29 -27.30 35.81
CA MET A 710 27.42 -26.38 35.63
C MET A 710 27.86 -26.27 34.17
N ILE A 711 27.86 -27.37 33.41
CA ILE A 711 28.18 -27.34 31.99
C ILE A 711 27.09 -26.60 31.20
N SER A 712 25.79 -26.87 31.44
CA SER A 712 24.70 -26.17 30.73
C SER A 712 24.78 -24.66 30.96
N ASN A 713 24.94 -24.24 32.23
CA ASN A 713 25.06 -22.83 32.59
C ASN A 713 26.27 -22.17 31.92
N LEU A 714 27.42 -22.85 31.85
CA LEU A 714 28.62 -22.30 31.21
C LEU A 714 28.42 -22.05 29.70
N PHE A 715 27.70 -22.94 29.01
CA PHE A 715 27.41 -22.79 27.57
C PHE A 715 26.29 -21.77 27.31
N GLU A 716 25.25 -21.74 28.14
CA GLU A 716 24.17 -20.74 28.04
C GLU A 716 24.67 -19.32 28.30
N GLU A 717 25.66 -19.15 29.18
CA GLU A 717 26.26 -17.86 29.50
C GLU A 717 27.16 -17.30 28.39
N TYR A 718 27.51 -18.09 27.36
CA TYR A 718 28.32 -17.64 26.22
C TYR A 718 27.76 -16.37 25.55
N LYS A 719 26.42 -16.26 25.44
CA LYS A 719 25.73 -15.09 24.87
C LYS A 719 25.93 -13.80 25.68
N PHE A 720 26.37 -13.91 26.93
CA PHE A 720 26.58 -12.79 27.85
C PHE A 720 28.06 -12.46 28.08
N PHE A 721 29.01 -13.21 27.52
CA PHE A 721 30.45 -12.98 27.71
C PHE A 721 30.91 -11.58 27.25
N THR A 722 30.22 -10.96 26.29
CA THR A 722 30.46 -9.56 25.87
C THR A 722 30.17 -8.52 26.96
N LYS A 723 29.41 -8.90 27.99
CA LYS A 723 29.04 -8.06 29.14
C LYS A 723 29.86 -8.36 30.40
N TYR A 724 30.75 -9.37 30.36
CA TYR A 724 31.57 -9.75 31.51
C TYR A 724 32.75 -8.77 31.68
N PRO A 725 33.11 -8.39 32.91
CA PRO A 725 34.34 -7.63 33.14
C PRO A 725 35.58 -8.47 32.79
N ASP A 726 36.64 -7.83 32.28
CA ASP A 726 37.84 -8.48 31.72
C ASP A 726 38.46 -9.57 32.62
N LYS A 727 38.44 -9.37 33.94
CA LYS A 727 38.99 -10.34 34.91
C LYS A 727 38.18 -11.63 34.95
N GLN A 728 36.85 -11.52 35.04
CA GLN A 728 35.93 -12.66 35.08
C GLN A 728 35.86 -13.33 33.71
N LEU A 729 35.87 -12.55 32.63
CA LEU A 729 35.91 -13.07 31.26
C LEU A 729 37.17 -13.90 31.00
N LYS A 730 38.34 -13.44 31.46
CA LYS A 730 39.59 -14.21 31.36
C LYS A 730 39.52 -15.53 32.14
N LEU A 731 38.90 -15.53 33.33
CA LEU A 731 38.72 -16.76 34.11
C LEU A 731 37.74 -17.73 33.42
N ALA A 732 36.62 -17.23 32.90
CA ALA A 732 35.65 -18.02 32.15
C ALA A 732 36.28 -18.60 30.86
N ALA A 733 37.07 -17.81 30.13
CA ALA A 733 37.76 -18.26 28.92
C ALA A 733 38.76 -19.40 29.19
N VAL A 734 39.46 -19.37 30.33
CA VAL A 734 40.40 -20.43 30.75
C VAL A 734 39.67 -21.65 31.31
N LEU A 735 38.48 -21.50 31.89
CA LEU A 735 37.64 -22.65 32.28
C LEU A 735 37.00 -23.33 31.05
N PHE A 736 36.66 -22.53 30.03
CA PHE A 736 36.00 -23.00 28.81
C PHE A 736 36.97 -23.71 27.85
N GLY A 737 38.21 -23.23 27.75
CA GLY A 737 39.28 -23.85 26.98
C GLY A 737 39.93 -25.00 27.74
#